data_AF-A0A2N8C8B4-F1
#
_entry.id   AF-A0A2N8C8B4-F1
#
_cell.length_a   1.000
_cell.length_b   1.000
_cell.length_c   1.000
_cell.angle_alpha   90.00
_cell.angle_beta   90.00
_cell.angle_gamma   90.00
#
_symmetry.space_group_name_H-M   'P 1'
#
loop_
_entity.id
_entity.type
_entity.pdbx_description
1 polymer ?
#
loop_
_entity_poly.entity_id
_entity_poly.type
_entity_poly.pdbx_seq_one_letter_code
_entity_poly.pdbx_strand_id
1 'polypeptide(L)'
;MANKWPDEIKHVVVLMMENRSFDHLLGDYTSINPACDGINPKAPSTNPLTDASGNMAVITQTAETAGYFALWAPPAPSPPALPAKDSEGFDLGHEFVDVVKQLDVSLKTSLTAPKLDGFAQDAYDKARNDLKVYKTYSQSMAQRAMNYIPFGSTPAADPLPAIQGLARNFTVCDRWFASVPGPTWPNRFFAMLGSCNGHLLMPSTGTVLAGIKSLIAQFGGDSIFSLLRDKGHDVRIYSDGAIPLAALVKGGLQHMSIDDFKSDVAGNKLPELSWIEPSYGLLNGKLGPNVSHHPPEDLRFGDQFVGEVFNALSANTNVWNKTLFVLLYDEHGGFHDHVVPPTCVATGSTVDVDWPNPFTRLGIRVPAILASPWLNPGLIPWTDNLQAQHYDHTSLLAFLCDHFQLPRSALGARVVVAQHFGNAPIWRTAASTAPAPKLAATAVPSRAGLPLIESQLATQSRQVVDSATGYLDGLDPEQIWKNSAQGVSSFLDSRTRALAEPGQAALTSAAPSADSLEAKLRRLQDLMATAHGQTVAAVGAPAVKTLQAGAAPAVVPAQLRVLCLPGVGFTPPANGQGSTDANWQEQWRTLIRSQLAQNGRVIDDQDIDFLPFDDQLKEGPDFAQITRGLAMLRDDARGKADEDFGSWGLPVNQMLRTTVGAIVQWIEDAELRTALTQHLLEKIDAFNPQIIFAQGLGSLIGYDALRRSVAKKGSALKLVDGRVFVSFGSPIALPLVMREVWGGRVMRLSENGRGIRRWFHLYNPNDGLLTRPITSPDSARVDLQTEFSVPLRDDLLDLNHAAQAYLSSATSQTGLWPQLARDVVAASALEVPAFLSRSGQRKRRALVVGINDYPEPGARLDGCINDTYLISRMLQESGYDAGDIRLLHDARATRANFVERLEWLVEGARAGDERVLFYSGHGTQLPAYSSSGEADRMDETLVLYDFDWDDENTHFTDKLFRQFYSHLPFDPNGHGAKLTVMFDCCYAGGMTRGNGRVRGITPPSDIRHRMLRWDPYAGDWDRRVYAADSDGRDFSEHDHTSRALTRTRSTQGAATGLRPEKKAQLQRQGKLYGHHGPYMPLMLYAARENEKANEYEVGSTSYGAFTYAVVEQLRKLQQENVTLGFDKLIEQVGKVLSARSLGQTPEIVGPSGVREAVCPWKISGLGK
;
A
#
# COMPACT_ATOMS: atom_id res chain seq x y z
N MET A 1 38.29 38.34 26.85
CA MET A 1 38.35 39.71 26.26
C MET A 1 36.93 40.26 26.31
N ALA A 2 36.74 41.58 26.35
CA ALA A 2 35.40 42.14 26.19
C ALA A 2 34.83 41.71 24.83
N ASN A 3 33.54 41.35 24.80
CA ASN A 3 32.87 40.97 23.57
C ASN A 3 32.91 42.14 22.57
N LYS A 4 33.05 41.83 21.28
CA LYS A 4 33.03 42.85 20.20
C LYS A 4 31.61 43.22 19.76
N TRP A 5 30.61 42.54 20.31
CA TRP A 5 29.19 42.83 20.13
C TRP A 5 28.60 43.41 21.43
N PRO A 6 27.48 44.14 21.35
CA PRO A 6 26.88 44.80 22.50
C PRO A 6 26.38 43.80 23.56
N ASP A 7 26.63 44.12 24.84
CA ASP A 7 26.11 43.34 25.98
C ASP A 7 24.57 43.45 26.11
N GLU A 8 23.97 44.41 25.40
CA GLU A 8 22.53 44.64 25.29
C GLU A 8 21.80 43.53 24.51
N ILE A 9 22.50 42.73 23.71
CA ILE A 9 21.92 41.55 23.08
C ILE A 9 21.63 40.51 24.17
N LYS A 10 20.35 40.24 24.41
CA LYS A 10 19.86 39.26 25.40
C LYS A 10 19.18 38.05 24.77
N HIS A 11 18.72 38.18 23.52
CA HIS A 11 17.99 37.13 22.83
C HIS A 11 18.68 36.80 21.51
N VAL A 12 18.98 35.54 21.29
CA VAL A 12 19.40 35.01 19.99
C VAL A 12 18.25 34.17 19.44
N VAL A 13 17.70 34.56 18.29
CA VAL A 13 16.63 33.84 17.62
C VAL A 13 17.18 33.24 16.34
N VAL A 14 17.23 31.91 16.27
CA VAL A 14 17.73 31.18 15.10
C VAL A 14 16.54 30.59 14.36
N LEU A 15 16.40 30.87 13.08
CA LEU A 15 15.44 30.21 12.18
C LEU A 15 16.21 29.37 11.17
N MET A 16 16.03 28.04 11.23
CA MET A 16 16.75 27.06 10.41
C MET A 16 15.87 26.49 9.29
N MET A 17 15.98 27.06 8.10
CA MET A 17 15.27 26.67 6.86
C MET A 17 15.98 25.49 6.16
N GLU A 18 15.41 25.00 5.05
CA GLU A 18 15.87 23.81 4.33
C GLU A 18 16.35 24.05 2.90
N ASN A 19 17.41 23.33 2.52
CA ASN A 19 17.69 22.87 1.15
C ASN A 19 17.78 23.96 0.07
N ARG A 20 18.58 25.01 0.29
CA ARG A 20 18.80 26.08 -0.69
C ARG A 20 20.25 26.56 -0.70
N SER A 21 20.81 26.70 -1.90
CA SER A 21 22.14 27.26 -2.09
C SER A 21 22.13 28.78 -1.96
N PHE A 22 23.28 29.37 -1.63
CA PHE A 22 23.40 30.83 -1.58
C PHE A 22 23.12 31.46 -2.94
N ASP A 23 23.75 30.96 -4.00
CA ASP A 23 23.51 31.47 -5.36
C ASP A 23 22.04 31.38 -5.78
N HIS A 24 21.32 30.32 -5.41
CA HIS A 24 19.91 30.16 -5.79
C HIS A 24 19.03 31.24 -5.17
N LEU A 25 19.13 31.50 -3.87
CA LEU A 25 18.25 32.47 -3.18
C LEU A 25 18.79 33.90 -3.11
N LEU A 26 20.09 34.06 -2.90
CA LEU A 26 20.75 35.34 -2.61
C LEU A 26 21.87 35.69 -3.59
N GLY A 27 22.16 34.85 -4.58
CA GLY A 27 23.24 35.07 -5.55
C GLY A 27 23.11 36.38 -6.31
N ASP A 28 21.90 36.74 -6.72
CA ASP A 28 21.63 38.00 -7.44
C ASP A 28 21.61 39.24 -6.52
N TYR A 29 21.93 39.08 -5.22
CA TYR A 29 22.20 40.23 -4.36
C TYR A 29 23.38 41.07 -4.86
N THR A 30 24.23 40.53 -5.75
CA THR A 30 25.22 41.29 -6.53
C THR A 30 24.64 42.46 -7.30
N SER A 31 23.37 42.37 -7.73
CA SER A 31 22.65 43.47 -8.38
C SER A 31 22.39 44.64 -7.43
N ILE A 32 22.33 44.38 -6.12
CA ILE A 32 22.12 45.37 -5.05
C ILE A 32 23.43 45.83 -4.46
N ASN A 33 24.34 44.89 -4.19
CA ASN A 33 25.68 45.14 -3.66
C ASN A 33 26.73 44.39 -4.51
N PRO A 34 27.40 45.07 -5.45
CA PRO A 34 28.39 44.44 -6.34
C PRO A 34 29.61 43.82 -5.65
N ALA A 35 29.81 44.08 -4.35
CA ALA A 35 30.87 43.46 -3.56
C ALA A 35 30.52 42.04 -3.07
N CYS A 36 29.26 41.60 -3.23
CA CYS A 36 28.82 40.25 -2.89
C CYS A 36 29.56 39.23 -3.77
N ASP A 37 30.05 38.15 -3.17
CA ASP A 37 30.57 36.98 -3.89
C ASP A 37 29.42 36.14 -4.46
N GLY A 38 28.56 36.75 -5.28
CA GLY A 38 27.35 36.14 -5.85
C GLY A 38 27.40 36.03 -7.37
N ILE A 39 26.23 35.98 -7.99
CA ILE A 39 26.12 35.72 -9.43
C ILE A 39 26.62 36.90 -10.25
N ASN A 40 27.47 36.62 -11.24
CA ASN A 40 27.87 37.59 -12.23
C ASN A 40 27.03 37.42 -13.51
N PRO A 41 26.00 38.25 -13.76
CA PRO A 41 25.14 38.10 -14.93
C PRO A 41 25.88 38.33 -16.26
N LYS A 42 27.08 38.93 -16.24
CA LYS A 42 27.92 39.10 -17.44
C LYS A 42 28.80 37.89 -17.73
N ALA A 43 28.96 37.00 -16.76
CA ALA A 43 29.74 35.77 -16.87
C ALA A 43 29.06 34.68 -16.02
N PRO A 44 27.84 34.24 -16.39
CA PRO A 44 27.10 33.25 -15.62
C PRO A 44 27.86 31.92 -15.58
N SER A 45 27.72 31.21 -14.46
CA SER A 45 28.32 29.88 -14.29
C SER A 45 27.73 28.89 -15.29
N THR A 46 28.52 27.90 -15.70
CA THR A 46 28.08 26.86 -16.63
C THR A 46 28.44 25.48 -16.12
N ASN A 47 27.57 24.50 -16.31
CA ASN A 47 27.85 23.09 -16.06
C ASN A 47 27.73 22.28 -17.36
N PRO A 48 28.64 21.34 -17.64
CA PRO A 48 28.48 20.38 -18.71
C PRO A 48 27.30 19.45 -18.45
N LEU A 49 26.68 18.98 -19.53
CA LEU A 49 25.65 17.96 -19.52
C LEU A 49 25.90 16.97 -20.67
N THR A 50 26.00 15.69 -20.35
CA THR A 50 26.00 14.60 -21.34
C THR A 50 24.63 13.94 -21.30
N ASP A 51 23.89 14.02 -22.39
CA ASP A 51 22.58 13.37 -22.47
C ASP A 51 22.70 11.86 -22.67
N ALA A 52 21.59 11.13 -22.50
CA ALA A 52 21.56 9.67 -22.66
C ALA A 52 21.93 9.16 -24.07
N SER A 53 21.97 10.03 -25.07
CA SER A 53 22.41 9.71 -26.44
C SER A 53 23.91 9.99 -26.65
N GLY A 54 24.62 10.45 -25.61
CA GLY A 54 26.02 10.85 -25.68
C GLY A 54 26.25 12.25 -26.25
N ASN A 55 25.20 13.06 -26.44
CA ASN A 55 25.39 14.44 -26.88
C ASN A 55 25.81 15.32 -25.71
N MET A 56 26.79 16.18 -25.97
CA MET A 56 27.26 17.17 -25.01
C MET A 56 26.46 18.47 -25.16
N ALA A 57 25.99 19.00 -24.04
CA ALA A 57 25.37 20.30 -23.89
C ALA A 57 26.04 21.07 -22.75
N VAL A 58 25.82 22.39 -22.70
CA VAL A 58 26.27 23.26 -21.62
C VAL A 58 25.04 23.96 -21.04
N ILE A 59 24.79 23.73 -19.75
CA ILE A 59 23.70 24.37 -19.02
C ILE A 59 24.27 25.63 -18.37
N THR A 60 23.65 26.77 -18.65
CA THR A 60 24.10 28.08 -18.14
C THR A 60 23.18 28.51 -17.00
N GLN A 61 23.75 29.10 -15.95
CA GLN A 61 23.01 29.66 -14.82
C GLN A 61 22.11 30.81 -15.30
N THR A 62 20.81 30.74 -15.00
CA THR A 62 19.80 31.72 -15.45
C THR A 62 18.77 32.06 -14.39
N ALA A 63 18.13 33.23 -14.52
CA ALA A 63 17.08 33.65 -13.60
C ALA A 63 15.83 32.75 -13.71
N GLU A 64 15.29 32.34 -12.55
CA GLU A 64 14.03 31.62 -12.43
C GLU A 64 12.85 32.60 -12.49
N THR A 65 11.76 32.22 -13.16
CA THR A 65 10.55 33.04 -13.22
C THR A 65 9.56 32.62 -12.13
N ALA A 66 8.79 33.57 -11.59
CA ALA A 66 7.84 33.34 -10.49
C ALA A 66 6.81 32.21 -10.73
N GLY A 67 6.49 31.88 -11.98
CA GLY A 67 5.64 30.72 -12.32
C GLY A 67 6.28 29.35 -12.05
N TYR A 68 7.59 29.31 -11.76
CA TYR A 68 8.39 28.09 -11.57
C TYR A 68 9.05 28.01 -10.19
N PHE A 69 8.62 28.81 -9.21
CA PHE A 69 9.14 28.71 -7.84
C PHE A 69 8.79 27.40 -7.12
N ALA A 70 7.86 26.61 -7.66
CA ALA A 70 7.58 25.24 -7.23
C ALA A 70 8.18 24.24 -8.23
N LEU A 71 8.90 23.22 -7.74
CA LEU A 71 9.41 22.14 -8.60
C LEU A 71 8.29 21.28 -9.22
N TRP A 72 7.08 21.35 -8.66
CA TRP A 72 5.86 20.75 -9.21
C TRP A 72 5.38 21.32 -10.54
N ALA A 73 5.74 22.55 -10.90
CA ALA A 73 5.30 23.16 -12.16
C ALA A 73 6.38 22.97 -13.23
N PRO A 74 6.21 22.09 -14.24
CA PRO A 74 7.10 22.08 -15.38
C PRO A 74 7.00 23.42 -16.13
N PRO A 75 8.08 23.88 -16.77
CA PRO A 75 7.96 24.93 -17.79
C PRO A 75 6.93 24.50 -18.82
N ALA A 76 6.03 25.41 -19.19
CA ALA A 76 4.95 25.11 -20.12
C ALA A 76 5.57 24.54 -21.41
N PRO A 77 5.35 23.25 -21.75
CA PRO A 77 5.83 22.75 -23.01
C PRO A 77 5.04 23.45 -24.11
N SER A 78 5.71 23.82 -25.19
CA SER A 78 4.99 23.99 -26.46
C SER A 78 4.24 22.66 -26.71
N PRO A 79 2.91 22.68 -26.93
CA PRO A 79 2.09 21.46 -26.89
C PRO A 79 2.52 20.44 -27.94
N PRO A 80 2.38 19.11 -27.68
CA PRO A 80 1.49 18.48 -26.70
C PRO A 80 2.26 17.60 -25.69
N ALA A 81 2.47 18.08 -24.47
CA ALA A 81 2.82 17.20 -23.36
C ALA A 81 2.18 17.74 -22.08
N LEU A 82 1.13 17.08 -21.61
CA LEU A 82 0.75 17.22 -20.21
C LEU A 82 1.79 16.44 -19.38
N PRO A 83 2.22 16.95 -18.21
CA PRO A 83 3.06 16.17 -17.30
C PRO A 83 2.38 14.83 -16.97
N ALA A 84 3.18 13.81 -16.71
CA ALA A 84 2.68 12.50 -16.29
C ALA A 84 1.76 12.67 -15.07
N LYS A 85 0.71 11.85 -15.01
CA LYS A 85 -0.32 11.89 -13.95
C LYS A 85 0.26 11.64 -12.55
N ASP A 86 1.51 11.18 -12.48
CA ASP A 86 2.23 10.69 -11.31
C ASP A 86 3.49 11.53 -11.00
N SER A 87 3.60 12.75 -11.53
CA SER A 87 4.72 13.66 -11.21
C SER A 87 4.60 14.28 -9.81
N GLU A 88 4.35 13.46 -8.79
CA GLU A 88 4.42 13.86 -7.38
C GLU A 88 5.90 14.11 -7.03
N GLY A 89 6.30 15.39 -7.03
CA GLY A 89 7.50 15.90 -6.34
C GLY A 89 8.87 15.40 -6.81
N PHE A 90 9.54 16.19 -7.65
CA PHE A 90 10.96 15.95 -7.95
C PHE A 90 11.87 16.69 -6.96
N ASP A 91 12.58 15.90 -6.16
CA ASP A 91 13.63 16.37 -5.28
C ASP A 91 14.97 16.36 -6.02
N LEU A 92 15.79 17.41 -5.87
CA LEU A 92 17.11 17.46 -6.51
C LEU A 92 18.11 16.61 -5.70
N GLY A 93 19.19 16.17 -6.34
CA GLY A 93 20.20 15.36 -5.66
C GLY A 93 20.90 16.18 -4.58
N HIS A 94 20.87 15.71 -3.33
CA HIS A 94 21.55 16.36 -2.22
C HIS A 94 22.00 15.36 -1.15
N GLU A 95 21.93 14.06 -1.45
CA GLU A 95 22.60 13.04 -0.66
C GLU A 95 24.12 13.16 -0.82
N PHE A 96 24.87 12.57 0.12
CA PHE A 96 26.33 12.64 0.10
C PHE A 96 26.93 12.32 -1.28
N VAL A 97 26.46 11.23 -1.90
CA VAL A 97 26.91 10.75 -3.22
C VAL A 97 26.60 11.73 -4.35
N ASP A 98 25.48 12.45 -4.26
CA ASP A 98 25.08 13.47 -5.22
C ASP A 98 26.03 14.66 -5.09
N VAL A 99 26.30 15.11 -3.86
CA VAL A 99 27.23 16.22 -3.60
C VAL A 99 28.64 15.90 -4.08
N VAL A 100 29.12 14.66 -3.92
CA VAL A 100 30.41 14.22 -4.48
C VAL A 100 30.47 14.46 -5.98
N LYS A 101 29.42 14.09 -6.70
CA LYS A 101 29.31 14.25 -8.14
C LYS A 101 29.18 15.71 -8.54
N GLN A 102 28.45 16.52 -7.76
CA GLN A 102 28.29 17.96 -7.98
C GLN A 102 29.61 18.71 -7.85
N LEU A 103 30.47 18.30 -6.92
CA LEU A 103 31.81 18.85 -6.73
C LEU A 103 32.73 18.62 -7.93
N ASP A 104 32.64 17.47 -8.60
CA ASP A 104 33.37 17.16 -9.85
C ASP A 104 32.71 16.03 -10.64
N VAL A 105 32.11 16.38 -11.77
CA VAL A 105 31.36 15.43 -12.63
C VAL A 105 32.24 14.31 -13.19
N SER A 106 33.54 14.59 -13.35
CA SER A 106 34.48 13.64 -13.94
C SER A 106 34.97 12.59 -12.95
N LEU A 107 34.79 12.83 -11.63
CA LEU A 107 35.37 12.07 -10.52
C LEU A 107 36.89 11.83 -10.66
N LYS A 108 37.58 12.62 -11.51
CA LYS A 108 39.00 12.48 -11.86
C LYS A 108 39.88 13.51 -11.17
N THR A 109 39.31 14.63 -10.73
CA THR A 109 40.01 15.66 -9.99
C THR A 109 40.02 15.29 -8.51
N SER A 110 41.11 15.58 -7.81
CA SER A 110 41.16 15.36 -6.37
C SER A 110 40.11 16.25 -5.68
N LEU A 111 39.40 15.69 -4.70
CA LEU A 111 38.52 16.42 -3.76
C LEU A 111 39.24 17.56 -3.01
N THR A 112 40.53 17.79 -3.24
CA THR A 112 41.29 18.94 -2.76
C THR A 112 40.99 20.24 -3.52
N ALA A 113 40.53 20.18 -4.78
CA ALA A 113 40.16 21.36 -5.59
C ALA A 113 38.97 21.04 -6.54
N PRO A 114 37.73 21.03 -6.02
CA PRO A 114 36.54 20.70 -6.80
C PRO A 114 36.20 21.79 -7.83
N LYS A 115 35.52 21.42 -8.90
CA LYS A 115 35.15 22.29 -10.03
C LYS A 115 33.74 22.85 -9.95
N LEU A 116 32.86 22.20 -9.18
CA LEU A 116 31.43 22.55 -9.08
C LEU A 116 30.70 22.44 -10.42
N ASP A 117 31.09 21.44 -11.23
CA ASP A 117 30.61 21.25 -12.61
C ASP A 117 29.60 20.11 -12.77
N GLY A 118 29.14 19.50 -11.67
CA GLY A 118 28.28 18.32 -11.71
C GLY A 118 26.80 18.52 -11.42
N PHE A 119 26.35 19.71 -11.01
CA PHE A 119 24.94 19.98 -10.64
C PHE A 119 23.96 19.69 -11.77
N ALA A 120 24.26 20.15 -12.98
CA ALA A 120 23.38 19.90 -14.13
C ALA A 120 23.30 18.41 -14.50
N GLN A 121 24.44 17.71 -14.49
CA GLN A 121 24.49 16.27 -14.79
C GLN A 121 23.79 15.45 -13.70
N ASP A 122 24.00 15.81 -12.43
CA ASP A 122 23.37 15.15 -11.30
C ASP A 122 21.85 15.26 -11.34
N ALA A 123 21.33 16.48 -11.50
CA ALA A 123 19.90 16.72 -11.66
C ALA A 123 19.30 16.02 -12.89
N TYR A 124 20.03 15.97 -14.02
CA TYR A 124 19.59 15.25 -15.21
C TYR A 124 19.48 13.74 -14.97
N ASP A 125 20.52 13.14 -14.39
CA ASP A 125 20.57 11.70 -14.14
C ASP A 125 19.53 11.29 -13.11
N LYS A 126 19.37 12.07 -12.04
CA LYS A 126 18.33 11.85 -11.02
C LYS A 126 16.93 11.95 -11.63
N ALA A 127 16.65 12.98 -12.43
CA ALA A 127 15.36 13.12 -13.11
C ALA A 127 15.08 11.95 -14.08
N ARG A 128 16.12 11.43 -14.75
CA ARG A 128 16.00 10.28 -15.65
C ARG A 128 15.74 8.98 -14.88
N ASN A 129 16.41 8.79 -13.74
CA ASN A 129 16.30 7.58 -12.93
C ASN A 129 14.99 7.52 -12.14
N ASP A 130 14.64 8.61 -11.46
CA ASP A 130 13.54 8.63 -10.49
C ASP A 130 12.18 8.75 -11.16
N LEU A 131 12.09 9.54 -12.23
CA LEU A 131 10.80 9.83 -12.87
C LEU A 131 10.58 9.05 -14.17
N LYS A 132 11.59 8.31 -14.67
CA LYS A 132 11.56 7.57 -15.95
C LYS A 132 11.03 8.38 -17.16
N VAL A 133 11.11 9.71 -17.13
CA VAL A 133 10.44 10.61 -18.11
C VAL A 133 11.26 10.88 -19.38
N TYR A 134 10.59 11.51 -20.35
CA TYR A 134 11.14 12.03 -21.61
C TYR A 134 12.40 12.89 -21.45
N LYS A 135 13.30 12.80 -22.45
CA LYS A 135 14.56 13.57 -22.59
C LYS A 135 14.44 15.06 -22.23
N THR A 136 13.33 15.70 -22.62
CA THR A 136 13.10 17.14 -22.42
C THR A 136 12.89 17.52 -20.95
N TYR A 137 12.26 16.65 -20.15
CA TYR A 137 12.00 16.92 -18.74
C TYR A 137 13.30 16.85 -17.91
N SER A 138 14.13 15.83 -18.13
CA SER A 138 15.44 15.72 -17.46
C SER A 138 16.35 16.91 -17.77
N GLN A 139 16.33 17.43 -19.00
CA GLN A 139 17.05 18.66 -19.37
C GLN A 139 16.48 19.89 -18.65
N SER A 140 15.17 19.97 -18.47
CA SER A 140 14.56 21.06 -17.69
C SER A 140 14.98 21.02 -16.23
N MET A 141 15.11 19.83 -15.61
CA MET A 141 15.60 19.71 -14.23
C MET A 141 17.08 20.10 -14.11
N ALA A 142 17.91 19.72 -15.09
CA ALA A 142 19.28 20.18 -15.19
C ALA A 142 19.39 21.71 -15.23
N GLN A 143 18.50 22.37 -16.00
CA GLN A 143 18.42 23.83 -16.04
C GLN A 143 17.97 24.41 -14.71
N ARG A 144 16.99 23.81 -14.03
CA ARG A 144 16.45 24.31 -12.76
C ARG A 144 17.44 24.21 -11.60
N ALA A 145 18.26 23.16 -11.56
CA ALA A 145 19.36 23.06 -10.61
C ALA A 145 20.36 24.23 -10.76
N MET A 146 20.48 24.78 -11.96
CA MET A 146 21.35 25.91 -12.29
C MET A 146 20.64 27.27 -12.18
N ASN A 147 19.35 27.33 -11.85
CA ASN A 147 18.64 28.60 -11.82
C ASN A 147 18.91 29.41 -10.54
N TYR A 148 18.55 30.70 -10.55
CA TYR A 148 18.60 31.58 -9.38
C TYR A 148 17.40 32.53 -9.31
N ILE A 149 17.04 32.98 -8.12
CA ILE A 149 15.95 33.93 -7.90
C ILE A 149 16.48 35.37 -8.07
N PRO A 150 15.98 36.15 -9.03
CA PRO A 150 16.46 37.52 -9.24
C PRO A 150 15.93 38.50 -8.19
N PHE A 151 16.70 39.55 -7.90
CA PHE A 151 16.26 40.69 -7.11
C PHE A 151 15.51 41.70 -7.99
N GLY A 152 14.44 42.27 -7.44
CA GLY A 152 13.74 43.37 -8.09
C GLY A 152 14.59 44.64 -8.11
N SER A 153 14.35 45.52 -9.08
CA SER A 153 14.96 46.87 -9.08
C SER A 153 14.50 47.72 -7.89
N THR A 154 13.37 47.37 -7.27
CA THR A 154 12.82 47.99 -6.06
C THR A 154 12.32 46.90 -5.12
N PRO A 155 12.21 47.16 -3.81
CA PRO A 155 11.65 46.19 -2.85
C PRO A 155 10.24 45.70 -3.21
N ALA A 156 9.43 46.51 -3.87
CA ALA A 156 8.07 46.12 -4.29
C ALA A 156 8.08 45.17 -5.51
N ALA A 157 9.21 45.07 -6.22
CA ALA A 157 9.40 44.18 -7.35
C ALA A 157 10.14 42.88 -6.98
N ASP A 158 10.47 42.70 -5.70
CA ASP A 158 11.14 41.50 -5.20
C ASP A 158 10.19 40.29 -5.25
N PRO A 159 10.56 39.18 -5.92
CA PRO A 159 9.74 37.98 -5.96
C PRO A 159 9.59 37.27 -4.61
N LEU A 160 10.61 37.36 -3.74
CA LEU A 160 10.63 36.81 -2.38
C LEU A 160 10.84 37.97 -1.39
N PRO A 161 9.81 38.81 -1.19
CA PRO A 161 9.95 40.10 -0.53
C PRO A 161 10.39 40.03 0.93
N ALA A 162 10.19 38.90 1.64
CA ALA A 162 10.64 38.79 3.02
C ALA A 162 12.15 38.57 3.11
N ILE A 163 12.68 37.52 2.48
CA ILE A 163 14.12 37.23 2.49
C ILE A 163 14.92 38.31 1.78
N GLN A 164 14.46 38.79 0.61
CA GLN A 164 15.13 39.86 -0.12
C GLN A 164 15.03 41.19 0.65
N GLY A 165 13.92 41.43 1.35
CA GLY A 165 13.77 42.53 2.29
C GLY A 165 14.76 42.45 3.45
N LEU A 166 14.99 41.27 4.04
CA LEU A 166 16.03 41.07 5.06
C LEU A 166 17.42 41.39 4.49
N ALA A 167 17.76 40.86 3.32
CA ALA A 167 19.05 41.07 2.66
C ALA A 167 19.34 42.55 2.35
N ARG A 168 18.30 43.32 1.98
CA ARG A 168 18.43 44.76 1.72
C ARG A 168 18.66 45.58 2.99
N ASN A 169 18.10 45.16 4.12
CA ASN A 169 18.05 45.98 5.33
C ASN A 169 19.03 45.54 6.42
N PHE A 170 19.64 44.37 6.29
CA PHE A 170 20.50 43.78 7.31
C PHE A 170 21.77 43.15 6.73
N THR A 171 22.49 42.37 7.54
CA THR A 171 23.79 41.82 7.16
C THR A 171 23.61 40.47 6.47
N VAL A 172 23.96 40.40 5.19
CA VAL A 172 24.07 39.15 4.41
C VAL A 172 25.45 38.54 4.64
N CYS A 173 25.48 37.24 4.88
CA CYS A 173 26.71 36.46 4.91
C CYS A 173 26.83 35.64 3.62
N ASP A 174 27.69 36.11 2.72
CA ASP A 174 27.99 35.50 1.42
C ASP A 174 29.09 34.44 1.48
N ARG A 175 29.52 33.99 2.67
CA ARG A 175 30.47 32.88 2.84
C ARG A 175 30.09 31.95 4.01
N TRP A 176 28.81 31.59 4.08
CA TRP A 176 28.32 30.56 5.02
C TRP A 176 28.14 29.23 4.29
N PHE A 177 28.77 28.17 4.78
CA PHE A 177 28.76 26.86 4.13
C PHE A 177 28.02 25.82 4.99
N ALA A 178 27.42 24.84 4.33
CA ALA A 178 27.03 23.61 5.01
C ALA A 178 28.27 23.00 5.69
N SER A 179 28.12 22.49 6.92
CA SER A 179 29.25 21.98 7.70
C SER A 179 29.91 20.76 7.07
N VAL A 180 29.16 19.96 6.31
CA VAL A 180 29.66 18.80 5.58
C VAL A 180 28.98 18.65 4.23
N PRO A 181 29.65 18.04 3.23
CA PRO A 181 28.99 17.56 2.03
C PRO A 181 27.90 16.56 2.41
N GLY A 182 26.70 16.70 1.85
CA GLY A 182 25.60 15.77 2.06
C GLY A 182 24.36 16.42 2.70
N PRO A 183 23.45 15.57 3.20
CA PRO A 183 22.04 15.93 3.35
C PRO A 183 21.73 16.70 4.65
N THR A 184 20.45 16.98 4.84
CA THR A 184 19.84 17.74 5.93
C THR A 184 20.29 17.30 7.33
N TRP A 185 20.18 16.01 7.66
CA TRP A 185 20.40 15.53 9.03
C TRP A 185 21.83 15.79 9.53
N PRO A 186 22.90 15.33 8.86
CA PRO A 186 24.26 15.63 9.26
C PRO A 186 24.50 17.12 9.50
N ASN A 187 24.03 17.98 8.60
CA ASN A 187 24.24 19.43 8.69
C ASN A 187 23.48 20.08 9.85
N ARG A 188 22.24 19.67 10.13
CA ARG A 188 21.48 20.13 11.30
C ARG A 188 22.10 19.67 12.62
N PHE A 189 22.60 18.43 12.69
CA PHE A 189 23.33 17.96 13.86
C PHE A 189 24.62 18.76 14.08
N PHE A 190 25.35 19.11 13.02
CA PHE A 190 26.49 20.04 13.15
C PHE A 190 26.09 21.40 13.73
N ALA A 191 24.91 21.92 13.37
CA ALA A 191 24.39 23.18 13.90
C ALA A 191 24.03 23.15 15.40
N MET A 192 23.85 21.96 15.98
CA MET A 192 23.45 21.78 17.38
C MET A 192 24.55 21.17 18.26
N LEU A 193 25.39 20.30 17.69
CA LEU A 193 26.38 19.45 18.38
C LEU A 193 27.83 19.78 17.99
N GLY A 194 28.05 20.45 16.85
CA GLY A 194 29.39 20.62 16.27
C GLY A 194 29.93 19.38 15.56
N SER A 195 29.11 18.33 15.45
CA SER A 195 29.42 17.04 14.79
C SER A 195 28.12 16.34 14.35
N CYS A 196 28.24 15.33 13.50
CA CYS A 196 27.17 14.38 13.15
C CYS A 196 27.46 12.96 13.65
N ASN A 197 28.33 12.82 14.66
CA ASN A 197 28.73 11.53 15.26
C ASN A 197 29.32 10.50 14.28
N GLY A 198 29.94 10.96 13.19
CA GLY A 198 30.51 10.06 12.18
C GLY A 198 29.53 9.63 11.09
N HIS A 199 28.33 10.23 11.03
CA HIS A 199 27.29 9.88 10.06
C HIS A 199 27.11 10.97 9.01
N LEU A 200 27.54 10.73 7.77
CA LEU A 200 27.36 11.62 6.62
C LEU A 200 26.13 11.26 5.76
N LEU A 201 25.46 10.16 6.06
CA LEU A 201 24.23 9.75 5.39
C LEU A 201 22.98 10.11 6.20
N MET A 202 21.84 10.21 5.51
CA MET A 202 20.54 10.15 6.16
C MET A 202 20.37 8.87 6.99
N PRO A 203 19.56 8.88 8.07
CA PRO A 203 19.25 7.66 8.81
C PRO A 203 18.63 6.62 7.86
N SER A 204 19.10 5.39 7.93
CA SER A 204 18.50 4.30 7.15
C SER A 204 17.04 4.12 7.51
N THR A 205 16.22 3.63 6.58
CA THR A 205 14.83 3.26 6.87
C THR A 205 14.73 2.32 8.07
N GLY A 206 15.68 1.38 8.22
CA GLY A 206 15.75 0.50 9.39
C GLY A 206 15.98 1.25 10.71
N THR A 207 16.82 2.28 10.72
CA THR A 207 17.06 3.14 11.89
C THR A 207 15.82 3.95 12.25
N VAL A 208 15.18 4.59 11.27
CA VAL A 208 13.95 5.36 11.49
C VAL A 208 12.84 4.46 12.03
N LEU A 209 12.67 3.26 11.46
CA LEU A 209 11.70 2.28 11.89
C LEU A 209 12.00 1.66 13.27
N ALA A 210 13.27 1.63 13.69
CA ALA A 210 13.67 1.25 15.05
C ALA A 210 13.34 2.33 16.11
N GLY A 211 12.87 3.50 15.67
CA GLY A 211 12.29 4.55 16.51
C GLY A 211 13.30 5.52 17.10
N ILE A 212 12.79 6.48 17.87
CA ILE A 212 13.56 7.63 18.40
C ILE A 212 14.80 7.22 19.20
N LYS A 213 14.77 6.06 19.87
CA LYS A 213 15.93 5.53 20.60
C LYS A 213 17.09 5.22 19.66
N SER A 214 16.82 4.65 18.48
CA SER A 214 17.84 4.37 17.48
C SER A 214 18.39 5.64 16.85
N LEU A 215 17.53 6.66 16.68
CA LEU A 215 17.92 7.96 16.13
C LEU A 215 18.79 8.76 17.13
N ILE A 216 18.42 8.76 18.42
CA ILE A 216 19.23 9.35 19.49
C ILE A 216 20.55 8.57 19.66
N ALA A 217 20.53 7.24 19.55
CA ALA A 217 21.76 6.45 19.62
C ALA A 217 22.71 6.73 18.44
N GLN A 218 22.16 7.05 17.26
CA GLN A 218 22.96 7.35 16.07
C GLN A 218 23.46 8.80 16.07
N PHE A 219 22.59 9.77 16.32
CA PHE A 219 22.92 11.20 16.13
C PHE A 219 22.86 12.04 17.40
N GLY A 220 22.34 11.51 18.51
CA GLY A 220 22.21 12.24 19.76
C GLY A 220 23.56 12.46 20.46
N GLY A 221 23.63 13.52 21.27
CA GLY A 221 24.83 13.88 22.01
C GLY A 221 24.62 15.14 22.84
N ASP A 222 25.66 15.56 23.56
CA ASP A 222 25.69 16.87 24.22
C ASP A 222 25.58 17.97 23.17
N SER A 223 24.60 18.85 23.35
CA SER A 223 24.30 19.95 22.43
C SER A 223 24.46 21.30 23.09
N ILE A 224 24.42 22.35 22.26
CA ILE A 224 24.35 23.72 22.75
C ILE A 224 23.18 23.94 23.72
N PHE A 225 22.04 23.28 23.50
CA PHE A 225 20.89 23.40 24.38
C PHE A 225 21.18 22.82 25.76
N SER A 226 21.82 21.64 25.84
CA SER A 226 22.20 21.08 27.13
C SER A 226 23.22 21.95 27.85
N LEU A 227 24.23 22.48 27.14
CA LEU A 227 25.25 23.33 27.78
C LEU A 227 24.67 24.63 28.35
N LEU A 228 23.73 25.25 27.64
CA LEU A 228 23.03 26.44 28.10
C LEU A 228 22.17 26.14 29.32
N ARG A 229 21.37 25.07 29.27
CA ARG A 229 20.53 24.65 30.39
C ARG A 229 21.35 24.29 31.64
N ASP A 230 22.47 23.60 31.48
CA ASP A 230 23.38 23.25 32.57
C ASP A 230 23.98 24.49 33.26
N LYS A 231 23.97 25.64 32.59
CA LYS A 231 24.38 26.95 33.13
C LYS A 231 23.20 27.85 33.55
N GLY A 232 21.98 27.33 33.48
CA GLY A 232 20.77 28.03 33.92
C GLY A 232 20.24 29.06 32.91
N HIS A 233 20.65 28.97 31.64
CA HIS A 233 20.12 29.84 30.59
C HIS A 233 18.75 29.37 30.08
N ASP A 234 17.87 30.31 29.75
CA ASP A 234 16.54 30.02 29.18
C ASP A 234 16.67 29.73 27.68
N VAL A 235 16.23 28.53 27.27
CA VAL A 235 16.33 28.03 25.90
C VAL A 235 15.00 27.37 25.51
N ARG A 236 14.41 27.78 24.39
CA ARG A 236 13.16 27.18 23.89
C ARG A 236 13.25 26.88 22.40
N ILE A 237 12.62 25.78 22.00
CA ILE A 237 12.51 25.38 20.60
C ILE A 237 11.08 25.59 20.14
N TYR A 238 10.90 26.31 19.04
CA TYR A 238 9.61 26.64 18.46
C TYR A 238 9.45 25.94 17.10
N SER A 239 8.37 25.20 16.92
CA SER A 239 7.97 24.64 15.63
C SER A 239 6.47 24.31 15.66
N ASP A 240 5.82 24.44 14.51
CA ASP A 240 4.45 23.93 14.32
C ASP A 240 4.47 22.51 13.69
N GLY A 241 5.67 21.95 13.46
CA GLY A 241 5.87 20.59 12.96
C GLY A 241 5.66 19.51 14.01
N ALA A 242 5.50 18.25 13.59
CA ALA A 242 5.19 17.15 14.50
C ALA A 242 6.32 16.82 15.49
N ILE A 243 7.57 16.79 15.03
CA ILE A 243 8.78 16.57 15.86
C ILE A 243 9.94 17.36 15.21
N PRO A 244 10.50 18.41 15.87
CA PRO A 244 11.69 19.08 15.37
C PRO A 244 12.92 18.19 15.55
N LEU A 245 13.94 18.34 14.69
CA LEU A 245 15.18 17.56 14.81
C LEU A 245 15.93 17.91 16.10
N ALA A 246 15.78 19.14 16.60
CA ALA A 246 16.29 19.53 17.92
C ALA A 246 15.81 18.61 19.06
N ALA A 247 14.65 17.96 18.95
CA ALA A 247 14.17 17.02 19.97
C ALA A 247 15.05 15.75 20.10
N LEU A 248 15.91 15.47 19.13
CA LEU A 248 16.78 14.29 19.10
C LEU A 248 18.12 14.48 19.83
N VAL A 249 18.45 15.70 20.26
CA VAL A 249 19.70 16.01 20.97
C VAL A 249 19.47 16.30 22.44
N LYS A 250 20.51 16.12 23.28
CA LYS A 250 20.40 16.36 24.71
C LYS A 250 20.04 17.83 24.97
N GLY A 251 19.03 18.08 25.80
CA GLY A 251 18.56 19.43 26.11
C GLY A 251 17.63 20.08 25.07
N GLY A 252 17.28 19.38 23.99
CA GLY A 252 16.37 19.88 22.95
C GLY A 252 14.90 19.44 23.08
N LEU A 253 14.54 18.77 24.17
CA LEU A 253 13.16 18.30 24.43
C LEU A 253 12.28 19.43 25.02
N GLN A 254 12.05 20.51 24.28
CA GLN A 254 11.07 21.55 24.64
C GLN A 254 10.44 22.15 23.38
N HIS A 255 9.33 21.58 22.93
CA HIS A 255 8.67 21.96 21.69
C HIS A 255 7.54 22.96 21.97
N MET A 256 7.60 24.16 21.40
CA MET A 256 6.57 25.21 21.54
C MET A 256 6.06 25.62 20.17
N SER A 257 4.87 26.20 20.08
CA SER A 257 4.32 26.60 18.79
C SER A 257 4.82 27.96 18.32
N ILE A 258 4.59 28.28 17.04
CA ILE A 258 4.92 29.61 16.50
C ILE A 258 4.02 30.70 17.10
N ASP A 259 2.81 30.38 17.57
CA ASP A 259 1.98 31.36 18.28
C ASP A 259 2.46 31.57 19.72
N ASP A 260 3.06 30.57 20.35
CA ASP A 260 3.74 30.78 21.64
C ASP A 260 4.94 31.69 21.47
N PHE A 261 5.71 31.52 20.39
CA PHE A 261 6.77 32.46 20.04
C PHE A 261 6.23 33.89 19.89
N LYS A 262 5.16 34.09 19.10
CA LYS A 262 4.52 35.41 18.93
C LYS A 262 4.03 35.97 20.28
N SER A 263 3.52 35.11 21.16
CA SER A 263 3.05 35.48 22.49
C SER A 263 4.19 35.84 23.45
N ASP A 264 5.29 35.10 23.40
CA ASP A 264 6.51 35.37 24.17
C ASP A 264 7.14 36.71 23.74
N VAL A 265 7.17 36.98 22.44
CA VAL A 265 7.59 38.29 21.91
C VAL A 265 6.67 39.39 22.40
N ALA A 266 5.34 39.26 22.24
CA ALA A 266 4.39 40.28 22.69
C ALA A 266 4.46 40.53 24.21
N GLY A 267 4.72 39.47 24.99
CA GLY A 267 4.80 39.51 26.44
C GLY A 267 6.14 39.96 27.03
N ASN A 268 7.16 40.22 26.20
CA ASN A 268 8.56 40.42 26.64
C ASN A 268 9.13 39.22 27.43
N LYS A 269 8.74 38.00 27.05
CA LYS A 269 9.13 36.72 27.68
C LYS A 269 10.01 35.83 26.79
N LEU A 270 10.53 36.39 25.70
CA LEU A 270 11.42 35.67 24.78
C LEU A 270 12.63 35.09 25.55
N PRO A 271 13.00 33.81 25.36
CA PRO A 271 14.14 33.20 26.02
C PRO A 271 15.47 33.77 25.52
N GLU A 272 16.57 33.45 26.20
CA GLU A 272 17.91 33.88 25.77
C GLU A 272 18.31 33.22 24.45
N LEU A 273 17.93 31.96 24.22
CA LEU A 273 18.01 31.29 22.91
C LEU A 273 16.61 30.79 22.48
N SER A 274 16.15 31.30 21.34
CA SER A 274 14.98 30.78 20.62
C SER A 274 15.44 30.03 19.38
N TRP A 275 15.17 28.73 19.31
CA TRP A 275 15.49 27.91 18.14
C TRP A 275 14.22 27.60 17.37
N ILE A 276 14.10 28.05 16.13
CA ILE A 276 12.89 27.93 15.32
C ILE A 276 13.14 26.97 14.16
N GLU A 277 12.27 25.97 14.06
CA GLU A 277 12.27 24.93 13.04
C GLU A 277 10.97 24.98 12.24
N PRO A 278 11.01 25.12 10.89
CA PRO A 278 9.80 25.10 10.08
C PRO A 278 9.14 23.70 10.10
N SER A 279 7.91 23.61 9.62
CA SER A 279 7.19 22.33 9.54
C SER A 279 7.63 21.51 8.33
N TYR A 280 8.53 20.54 8.51
CA TYR A 280 9.25 19.80 7.44
C TYR A 280 8.45 18.81 6.56
N GLY A 281 7.18 18.50 6.86
CA GLY A 281 6.41 17.48 6.12
C GLY A 281 6.92 16.02 6.19
N LEU A 282 8.16 15.77 6.65
CA LEU A 282 8.90 14.50 6.50
C LEU A 282 8.39 13.31 7.34
N LEU A 283 7.44 13.53 8.25
CA LEU A 283 6.76 12.45 9.00
C LEU A 283 5.25 12.40 8.79
N ASN A 284 4.71 13.22 7.89
CA ASN A 284 3.30 13.24 7.56
C ASN A 284 3.13 13.57 6.08
N GLY A 285 2.89 12.55 5.26
CA GLY A 285 2.21 12.75 3.99
C GLY A 285 0.90 13.48 4.27
N LYS A 286 0.84 14.76 3.86
CA LYS A 286 -0.21 15.78 4.09
C LYS A 286 -0.20 16.41 5.49
N LEU A 287 0.62 17.46 5.66
CA LEU A 287 0.41 18.51 6.66
C LEU A 287 0.69 19.88 6.04
N GLY A 288 -0.36 20.62 5.71
CA GLY A 288 -0.30 22.02 5.27
C GLY A 288 0.68 22.33 4.12
N PRO A 289 0.96 23.61 3.83
CA PRO A 289 2.03 23.99 2.94
C PRO A 289 3.29 23.88 3.77
N ASN A 290 4.20 23.00 3.38
CA ASN A 290 5.51 23.04 3.99
C ASN A 290 6.10 24.45 3.78
N VAL A 291 6.62 25.01 4.88
CA VAL A 291 7.19 26.36 4.96
C VAL A 291 8.71 26.31 5.08
N SER A 292 9.33 25.14 4.92
CA SER A 292 10.76 24.95 5.12
C SER A 292 11.61 25.43 3.94
N HIS A 293 10.98 25.63 2.78
CA HIS A 293 11.63 25.79 1.48
C HIS A 293 12.22 24.50 0.92
N HIS A 294 11.95 23.30 1.43
CA HIS A 294 12.52 22.08 0.86
C HIS A 294 12.02 21.83 -0.58
N PRO A 295 12.87 21.46 -1.56
CA PRO A 295 12.40 20.97 -2.86
C PRO A 295 11.44 19.78 -2.69
N PRO A 296 10.26 19.74 -3.30
CA PRO A 296 9.82 20.49 -4.46
C PRO A 296 8.93 21.71 -4.17
N GLU A 297 8.91 22.20 -2.94
CA GLU A 297 7.93 23.17 -2.44
C GLU A 297 7.99 24.53 -3.12
N ASP A 298 6.85 25.22 -3.06
CA ASP A 298 6.75 26.60 -3.50
C ASP A 298 7.42 27.54 -2.49
N LEU A 299 8.47 28.21 -2.95
CA LEU A 299 9.25 29.17 -2.16
C LEU A 299 8.41 30.29 -1.52
N ARG A 300 7.23 30.59 -2.03
CA ARG A 300 6.43 31.70 -1.50
C ARG A 300 5.87 31.42 -0.10
N PHE A 301 5.65 30.15 0.25
CA PHE A 301 5.14 29.80 1.58
C PHE A 301 6.20 29.93 2.67
N GLY A 302 7.43 29.48 2.42
CA GLY A 302 8.53 29.69 3.38
C GLY A 302 8.96 31.15 3.47
N ASP A 303 8.90 31.92 2.37
CA ASP A 303 9.19 33.36 2.39
C ASP A 303 8.15 34.11 3.24
N GLN A 304 6.87 33.75 3.13
CA GLN A 304 5.83 34.23 4.02
C GLN A 304 6.16 33.91 5.49
N PHE A 305 6.57 32.68 5.79
CA PHE A 305 6.90 32.25 7.15
C PHE A 305 8.08 33.04 7.76
N VAL A 306 9.16 33.24 6.99
CA VAL A 306 10.29 34.10 7.39
C VAL A 306 9.78 35.53 7.70
N GLY A 307 8.93 36.07 6.83
CA GLY A 307 8.31 37.37 7.01
C GLY A 307 7.48 37.47 8.29
N GLU A 308 6.68 36.45 8.60
CA GLU A 308 5.85 36.40 9.81
C GLU A 308 6.67 36.37 11.10
N VAL A 309 7.71 35.53 11.16
CA VAL A 309 8.60 35.40 12.32
C VAL A 309 9.33 36.72 12.58
N PHE A 310 9.95 37.29 11.53
CA PHE A 310 10.69 38.55 11.66
C PHE A 310 9.78 39.74 11.99
N ASN A 311 8.62 39.85 11.33
CA ASN A 311 7.69 40.95 11.58
C ASN A 311 7.09 40.88 12.99
N ALA A 312 6.87 39.68 13.54
CA ALA A 312 6.45 39.53 14.93
C ALA A 312 7.52 40.04 15.91
N LEU A 313 8.78 39.65 15.71
CA LEU A 313 9.92 40.11 16.51
C LEU A 313 10.08 41.63 16.47
N SER A 314 10.15 42.18 15.26
CA SER A 314 10.47 43.58 15.02
C SER A 314 9.35 44.54 15.42
N ALA A 315 8.10 44.06 15.49
CA ALA A 315 6.96 44.86 15.94
C ALA A 315 7.03 45.23 17.44
N ASN A 316 7.73 44.45 18.27
CA ASN A 316 7.97 44.79 19.67
C ASN A 316 9.37 45.39 19.86
N THR A 317 9.46 46.71 19.88
CA THR A 317 10.74 47.45 20.02
C THR A 317 11.51 47.11 21.30
N ASN A 318 10.83 46.77 22.40
CA ASN A 318 11.49 46.42 23.67
C ASN A 318 12.25 45.10 23.59
N VAL A 319 11.73 44.15 22.80
CA VAL A 319 12.36 42.86 22.52
C VAL A 319 13.40 43.04 21.41
N TRP A 320 13.00 43.61 20.27
CA TRP A 320 13.86 43.78 19.09
C TRP A 320 15.19 44.49 19.39
N ASN A 321 15.19 45.51 20.26
CA ASN A 321 16.39 46.23 20.67
C ASN A 321 17.41 45.38 21.44
N LYS A 322 17.04 44.16 21.84
CA LYS A 322 17.88 43.20 22.56
C LYS A 322 18.06 41.89 21.79
N THR A 323 17.60 41.82 20.53
CA THR A 323 17.57 40.59 19.75
C THR A 323 18.61 40.58 18.65
N LEU A 324 19.25 39.43 18.46
CA LEU A 324 19.90 39.03 17.22
C LEU A 324 19.02 37.94 16.56
N PHE A 325 18.47 38.23 15.40
CA PHE A 325 17.79 37.25 14.55
C PHE A 325 18.79 36.68 13.53
N VAL A 326 18.82 35.36 13.41
CA VAL A 326 19.77 34.59 12.59
C VAL A 326 18.95 33.66 11.70
N LEU A 327 18.90 33.97 10.40
CA LEU A 327 18.28 33.11 9.39
C LEU A 327 19.37 32.23 8.76
N LEU A 328 19.21 30.91 8.84
CA LEU A 328 20.13 29.91 8.28
C LEU A 328 19.38 28.88 7.45
N TYR A 329 20.14 28.15 6.63
CA TYR A 329 19.72 26.97 5.89
C TYR A 329 20.68 25.83 6.23
N ASP A 330 20.20 24.60 6.26
CA ASP A 330 21.01 23.42 6.58
C ASP A 330 21.97 23.01 5.46
N GLU A 331 21.48 22.83 4.24
CA GLU A 331 22.24 22.45 3.05
C GLU A 331 21.63 23.04 1.76
N HIS A 332 22.19 22.73 0.59
CA HIS A 332 21.94 23.46 -0.66
C HIS A 332 20.78 22.92 -1.51
N GLY A 333 20.24 21.74 -1.20
CA GLY A 333 19.07 21.15 -1.85
C GLY A 333 19.29 20.77 -3.30
N GLY A 334 20.55 20.54 -3.70
CA GLY A 334 20.93 20.22 -5.07
C GLY A 334 20.96 21.41 -6.03
N PHE A 335 20.74 22.63 -5.54
CA PHE A 335 20.91 23.84 -6.34
C PHE A 335 22.38 24.25 -6.42
N HIS A 336 22.77 24.73 -7.60
CA HIS A 336 24.12 25.17 -7.90
C HIS A 336 24.55 26.35 -7.01
N ASP A 337 25.80 26.32 -6.59
CA ASP A 337 26.55 27.49 -6.11
C ASP A 337 27.95 27.46 -6.71
N HIS A 338 28.47 28.62 -7.09
CA HIS A 338 29.74 28.72 -7.78
C HIS A 338 30.98 28.73 -6.86
N VAL A 339 30.82 28.84 -5.54
CA VAL A 339 31.94 29.01 -4.61
C VAL A 339 32.41 27.67 -4.06
N VAL A 340 33.68 27.37 -4.33
CA VAL A 340 34.35 26.14 -3.85
C VAL A 340 34.31 26.08 -2.32
N PRO A 341 33.69 25.04 -1.73
CA PRO A 341 33.67 24.86 -0.28
C PRO A 341 35.08 24.78 0.30
N PRO A 342 35.43 25.53 1.36
CA PRO A 342 36.76 25.46 1.96
C PRO A 342 37.06 24.12 2.63
N THR A 343 38.35 23.85 2.86
CA THR A 343 38.79 22.77 3.75
C THR A 343 38.67 23.19 5.22
N CYS A 344 38.53 22.22 6.11
CA CYS A 344 38.27 22.44 7.53
C CYS A 344 38.99 21.43 8.42
N VAL A 345 38.97 21.70 9.73
CA VAL A 345 39.45 20.75 10.75
C VAL A 345 38.47 19.58 10.88
N ALA A 346 38.99 18.36 10.79
CA ALA A 346 38.20 17.14 10.93
C ALA A 346 37.63 16.97 12.34
N THR A 347 36.40 16.47 12.43
CA THR A 347 35.74 16.08 13.69
C THR A 347 35.97 14.62 14.08
N GLY A 348 36.59 13.82 13.21
CA GLY A 348 36.90 12.41 13.46
C GLY A 348 37.43 11.71 12.21
N SER A 349 37.78 10.42 12.34
CA SER A 349 38.24 9.57 11.23
C SER A 349 37.27 8.45 10.87
N THR A 350 36.27 8.18 11.73
CA THR A 350 35.25 7.15 11.50
C THR A 350 34.06 7.76 10.78
N VAL A 351 33.67 7.15 9.67
CA VAL A 351 32.59 7.64 8.81
C VAL A 351 31.83 6.45 8.18
N ASP A 352 30.57 6.63 7.83
CA ASP A 352 29.70 5.65 7.19
C ASP A 352 29.75 5.63 5.65
N VAL A 353 30.70 6.37 5.06
CA VAL A 353 30.92 6.44 3.60
C VAL A 353 32.41 6.28 3.26
N ASP A 354 32.71 5.76 2.07
CA ASP A 354 34.09 5.64 1.59
C ASP A 354 34.58 7.00 1.04
N TRP A 355 35.07 7.86 1.94
CA TRP A 355 35.60 9.18 1.60
C TRP A 355 36.99 9.41 2.19
N PRO A 356 37.99 9.79 1.37
CA PRO A 356 39.34 10.02 1.85
C PRO A 356 39.40 11.26 2.75
N ASN A 357 39.92 11.10 3.97
CA ASN A 357 39.99 12.15 4.99
C ASN A 357 38.60 12.77 5.28
N PRO A 358 37.65 12.01 5.88
CA PRO A 358 36.30 12.50 6.13
C PRO A 358 36.31 13.73 7.04
N PHE A 359 35.27 14.56 6.92
CA PHE A 359 35.10 15.79 7.70
C PHE A 359 36.18 16.87 7.49
N THR A 360 37.05 16.75 6.47
CA THR A 360 38.08 17.77 6.15
C THR A 360 37.64 18.81 5.11
N ARG A 361 36.40 18.73 4.64
CA ARG A 361 35.81 19.71 3.70
C ARG A 361 34.40 20.08 4.13
N LEU A 362 34.05 21.35 3.89
CA LEU A 362 32.69 21.88 4.04
C LEU A 362 31.78 21.44 2.88
N GLY A 363 30.47 21.53 3.07
CA GLY A 363 29.48 21.37 2.01
C GLY A 363 29.30 22.64 1.18
N ILE A 364 28.34 22.62 0.28
CA ILE A 364 28.00 23.75 -0.60
C ILE A 364 27.58 24.97 0.22
N ARG A 365 27.79 26.16 -0.34
CA ARG A 365 27.43 27.44 0.30
C ARG A 365 25.91 27.59 0.42
N VAL A 366 25.45 28.06 1.58
CA VAL A 366 24.03 28.21 1.93
C VAL A 366 23.71 29.65 2.36
N PRO A 367 22.46 30.12 2.23
CA PRO A 367 22.06 31.45 2.67
C PRO A 367 22.20 31.64 4.19
N ALA A 368 22.70 32.81 4.58
CA ALA A 368 22.72 33.25 5.97
C ALA A 368 22.51 34.76 6.07
N ILE A 369 21.56 35.19 6.92
CA ILE A 369 21.28 36.61 7.17
C ILE A 369 21.22 36.87 8.68
N LEU A 370 21.91 37.92 9.12
CA LEU A 370 21.94 38.38 10.50
C LEU A 370 21.20 39.71 10.60
N ALA A 371 20.15 39.78 11.42
CA ALA A 371 19.32 40.97 11.59
C ALA A 371 19.24 41.40 13.06
N SER A 372 19.55 42.67 13.31
CA SER A 372 19.51 43.29 14.63
C SER A 372 19.58 44.81 14.46
N PRO A 373 19.02 45.64 15.36
CA PRO A 373 19.23 47.08 15.31
C PRO A 373 20.69 47.47 15.58
N TRP A 374 21.50 46.53 16.07
CA TRP A 374 22.92 46.70 16.34
C TRP A 374 23.83 46.34 15.16
N LEU A 375 23.27 45.90 14.03
CA LEU A 375 24.05 45.50 12.86
C LEU A 375 23.99 46.56 11.75
N ASN A 376 25.11 46.72 11.04
CA ASN A 376 25.16 47.51 9.81
C ASN A 376 24.58 46.69 8.63
N PRO A 377 23.67 47.24 7.82
CA PRO A 377 23.21 46.59 6.60
C PRO A 377 24.38 46.39 5.62
N GLY A 378 24.34 45.32 4.82
CA GLY A 378 25.35 45.03 3.82
C GLY A 378 26.00 43.66 4.03
N LEU A 379 27.30 43.55 3.75
CA LEU A 379 28.03 42.27 3.78
C LEU A 379 28.97 42.19 4.98
N ILE A 380 29.34 40.97 5.33
CA ILE A 380 30.46 40.72 6.23
C ILE A 380 31.77 40.99 5.45
N PRO A 381 32.64 41.88 5.93
CA PRO A 381 33.86 42.21 5.18
C PRO A 381 34.88 41.08 5.32
N TRP A 382 35.23 40.49 4.18
CA TRP A 382 36.29 39.50 4.06
C TRP A 382 37.61 40.16 3.62
N THR A 383 38.72 39.55 4.00
CA THR A 383 40.07 39.92 3.54
C THR A 383 40.56 38.92 2.48
N ASP A 384 41.77 39.12 1.95
CA ASP A 384 42.30 38.32 0.84
C ASP A 384 42.44 36.81 1.12
N ASN A 385 42.40 36.36 2.39
CA ASN A 385 42.48 34.93 2.74
C ASN A 385 41.09 34.28 2.91
N LEU A 386 40.37 34.15 1.79
CA LEU A 386 39.01 33.59 1.73
C LEU A 386 38.91 32.09 2.07
N GLN A 387 40.03 31.35 2.05
CA GLN A 387 40.05 29.95 2.49
C GLN A 387 39.99 29.84 4.02
N ALA A 388 40.70 30.73 4.73
CA ALA A 388 40.66 30.79 6.18
C ALA A 388 39.47 31.60 6.71
N GLN A 389 38.78 32.37 5.88
CA GLN A 389 37.67 33.25 6.27
C GLN A 389 36.36 32.78 5.66
N HIS A 390 35.62 32.03 6.46
CA HIS A 390 34.32 31.47 6.15
C HIS A 390 33.55 31.19 7.45
N TYR A 391 32.24 31.01 7.32
CA TYR A 391 31.40 30.45 8.37
C TYR A 391 30.80 29.12 7.93
N ASP A 392 30.46 28.31 8.91
CA ASP A 392 29.66 27.10 8.80
C ASP A 392 28.72 27.01 10.00
N HIS A 393 27.94 25.94 10.14
CA HIS A 393 26.99 25.86 11.26
C HIS A 393 27.67 25.82 12.62
N THR A 394 28.95 25.42 12.70
CA THR A 394 29.73 25.49 13.94
C THR A 394 30.13 26.92 14.32
N SER A 395 30.06 27.86 13.38
CA SER A 395 30.27 29.29 13.62
C SER A 395 29.14 29.90 14.47
N LEU A 396 27.90 29.43 14.30
CA LEU A 396 26.79 29.76 15.20
C LEU A 396 27.09 29.25 16.62
N LEU A 397 27.53 28.00 16.75
CA LEU A 397 27.86 27.39 18.03
C LEU A 397 28.99 28.14 18.75
N ALA A 398 30.05 28.51 18.01
CA ALA A 398 31.14 29.32 18.55
C ALA A 398 30.67 30.67 19.06
N PHE A 399 29.77 31.36 18.33
CA PHE A 399 29.16 32.60 18.82
C PHE A 399 28.33 32.37 20.09
N LEU A 400 27.47 31.35 20.12
CA LEU A 400 26.64 31.05 21.28
C LEU A 400 27.50 30.70 22.49
N CYS A 401 28.55 29.90 22.32
CA CYS A 401 29.48 29.59 23.40
C CYS A 401 30.15 30.85 23.95
N ASP A 402 30.65 31.75 23.11
CA ASP A 402 31.29 32.97 23.59
C ASP A 402 30.29 33.95 24.22
N HIS A 403 29.11 34.09 23.63
CA HIS A 403 28.05 34.97 24.12
C HIS A 403 27.59 34.54 25.53
N PHE A 404 27.39 33.24 25.74
CA PHE A 404 26.95 32.66 27.01
C PHE A 404 28.10 32.17 27.90
N GLN A 405 29.35 32.49 27.56
CA GLN A 405 30.55 32.13 28.34
C GLN A 405 30.70 30.62 28.60
N LEU A 406 30.33 29.80 27.61
CA LEU A 406 30.45 28.35 27.61
C LEU A 406 31.78 27.88 26.98
N PRO A 407 32.34 26.75 27.42
CA PRO A 407 33.56 26.21 26.82
C PRO A 407 33.27 25.63 25.43
N ARG A 408 33.82 26.25 24.38
CA ARG A 408 33.73 25.74 22.99
C ARG A 408 34.17 24.28 22.84
N SER A 409 35.15 23.84 23.65
CA SER A 409 35.66 22.46 23.63
C SER A 409 34.61 21.40 23.98
N ALA A 410 33.50 21.78 24.61
CA ALA A 410 32.40 20.86 24.91
C ALA A 410 31.66 20.39 23.66
N LEU A 411 31.74 21.13 22.54
CA LEU A 411 31.11 20.78 21.26
C LEU A 411 32.13 20.36 20.19
N GLY A 412 33.36 20.03 20.61
CA GLY A 412 34.38 19.42 19.76
C GLY A 412 35.33 20.39 19.05
N ALA A 413 36.34 19.81 18.38
CA ALA A 413 37.47 20.53 17.81
C ALA A 413 37.06 21.57 16.75
N ARG A 414 35.99 21.29 16.00
CA ARG A 414 35.53 22.19 14.94
C ARG A 414 34.94 23.49 15.49
N VAL A 415 34.17 23.42 16.57
CA VAL A 415 33.63 24.60 17.28
C VAL A 415 34.76 25.41 17.93
N VAL A 416 35.81 24.75 18.44
CA VAL A 416 36.98 25.42 19.03
C VAL A 416 37.66 26.35 18.03
N VAL A 417 37.87 25.89 16.80
CA VAL A 417 38.57 26.66 15.76
C VAL A 417 37.65 27.54 14.93
N ALA A 418 36.32 27.37 15.04
CA ALA A 418 35.36 28.10 14.24
C ALA A 418 35.46 29.61 14.48
N GLN A 419 35.52 30.35 13.36
CA GLN A 419 35.30 31.79 13.38
C GLN A 419 33.81 32.05 13.60
N HIS A 420 33.46 33.23 14.12
CA HIS A 420 32.06 33.59 14.23
C HIS A 420 31.87 35.10 14.07
N PHE A 421 30.68 35.45 13.61
CA PHE A 421 30.27 36.81 13.22
C PHE A 421 30.25 37.82 14.37
N GLY A 422 30.28 37.38 15.63
CA GLY A 422 30.45 38.28 16.77
C GLY A 422 31.72 39.12 16.67
N ASN A 423 32.80 38.55 16.12
CA ASN A 423 34.06 39.26 15.96
C ASN A 423 34.18 40.09 14.67
N ALA A 424 33.19 40.02 13.80
CA ALA A 424 33.17 40.78 12.56
C ALA A 424 32.87 42.27 12.84
N PRO A 425 33.43 43.21 12.07
CA PRO A 425 33.21 44.65 12.24
C PRO A 425 31.86 45.10 11.66
N ILE A 426 30.80 44.37 11.98
CA ILE A 426 29.42 44.61 11.53
C ILE A 426 28.54 45.23 12.63
N TRP A 427 29.03 45.25 13.86
CA TRP A 427 28.33 45.76 15.04
C TRP A 427 28.47 47.28 15.18
N ARG A 428 27.36 47.94 15.53
CA ARG A 428 27.28 49.36 15.82
C ARG A 428 27.62 49.62 17.28
N THR A 429 28.14 50.82 17.56
CA THR A 429 28.37 51.31 18.93
C THR A 429 27.08 51.71 19.65
N ALA A 430 25.99 51.90 18.91
CA ALA A 430 24.65 52.21 19.43
C ALA A 430 23.58 51.56 18.55
N ALA A 431 22.47 51.15 19.16
CA ALA A 431 21.32 50.62 18.43
C ALA A 431 20.77 51.65 17.43
N SER A 432 20.29 51.17 16.28
CA SER A 432 19.56 51.98 15.31
C SER A 432 18.32 52.61 15.95
N THR A 433 18.17 53.93 15.83
CA THR A 433 16.94 54.63 16.23
C THR A 433 15.85 54.59 15.15
N ALA A 434 16.19 54.14 13.95
CA ALA A 434 15.21 53.95 12.88
C ALA A 434 14.26 52.79 13.25
N PRO A 435 12.95 52.93 13.00
CA PRO A 435 12.02 51.82 13.14
C PRO A 435 12.48 50.64 12.31
N ALA A 436 12.29 49.42 12.83
CA ALA A 436 12.58 48.22 12.07
C ALA A 436 11.73 48.18 10.79
N PRO A 437 12.29 47.76 9.65
CA PRO A 437 11.51 47.65 8.42
C PRO A 437 10.44 46.57 8.60
N LYS A 438 9.21 46.88 8.17
CA LYS A 438 8.18 45.84 8.04
C LYS A 438 8.40 45.13 6.71
N LEU A 439 8.72 43.84 6.76
CA LEU A 439 8.84 43.02 5.55
C LEU A 439 7.49 42.89 4.89
N ALA A 440 7.45 43.05 3.56
CA ALA A 440 6.21 42.94 2.80
C ALA A 440 5.69 41.50 2.81
N ALA A 441 4.38 41.36 2.79
CA ALA A 441 3.75 40.05 2.73
C ALA A 441 4.00 39.42 1.36
N THR A 442 4.45 38.17 1.35
CA THR A 442 4.62 37.38 0.14
C THR A 442 3.26 37.04 -0.44
N ALA A 443 3.06 37.35 -1.72
CA ALA A 443 1.84 36.97 -2.42
C ALA A 443 1.85 35.45 -2.69
N VAL A 444 1.21 34.70 -1.79
CA VAL A 444 1.02 33.26 -1.98
C VAL A 444 -0.15 32.98 -2.92
N PRO A 445 -0.07 31.94 -3.77
CA PRO A 445 -1.20 31.50 -4.60
C PRO A 445 -2.48 31.25 -3.79
N SER A 446 -3.64 31.53 -4.39
CA SER A 446 -4.94 31.18 -3.80
C SER A 446 -5.02 29.68 -3.54
N ARG A 447 -5.47 29.33 -2.34
CA ARG A 447 -5.70 27.95 -1.90
C ARG A 447 -7.08 27.42 -2.28
N ALA A 448 -7.87 28.18 -3.04
CA ALA A 448 -9.16 27.70 -3.54
C ALA A 448 -8.95 26.53 -4.52
N GLY A 449 -9.18 25.30 -4.04
CA GLY A 449 -8.90 24.06 -4.77
C GLY A 449 -7.69 23.26 -4.24
N LEU A 450 -6.97 23.76 -3.22
CA LEU A 450 -6.01 23.00 -2.41
C LEU A 450 -6.68 22.65 -1.06
N PRO A 451 -6.49 21.44 -0.51
CA PRO A 451 -7.21 21.00 0.70
C PRO A 451 -6.97 21.96 1.88
N LEU A 452 -8.06 22.52 2.40
CA LEU A 452 -8.12 23.45 3.53
C LEU A 452 -7.91 22.71 4.85
N ILE A 453 -6.70 22.21 5.13
CA ILE A 453 -6.40 21.48 6.38
C ILE A 453 -5.27 22.13 7.18
N GLU A 454 -5.23 23.46 7.22
CA GLU A 454 -4.08 24.18 7.80
C GLU A 454 -4.36 24.79 9.17
N SER A 455 -5.54 25.37 9.40
CA SER A 455 -5.81 26.06 10.66
C SER A 455 -6.21 25.11 11.81
N GLN A 456 -6.87 23.99 11.50
CA GLN A 456 -7.33 23.02 12.50
C GLN A 456 -6.23 22.04 12.92
N LEU A 457 -5.34 21.62 12.00
CA LEU A 457 -4.19 20.76 12.30
C LEU A 457 -3.08 21.50 13.07
N ALA A 458 -2.81 22.78 12.75
CA ALA A 458 -1.91 23.60 13.57
C ALA A 458 -2.44 23.77 15.01
N THR A 459 -3.76 23.83 15.19
CA THR A 459 -4.41 23.91 16.51
C THR A 459 -4.35 22.58 17.27
N GLN A 460 -4.51 21.44 16.59
CA GLN A 460 -4.40 20.11 17.21
C GLN A 460 -2.95 19.72 17.53
N SER A 461 -1.99 20.05 16.65
CA SER A 461 -0.56 19.95 16.95
C SER A 461 -0.19 20.83 18.15
N ARG A 462 -0.70 22.07 18.24
CA ARG A 462 -0.57 22.91 19.44
C ARG A 462 -1.12 22.27 20.70
N GLN A 463 -2.29 21.66 20.67
CA GLN A 463 -2.84 21.00 21.86
C GLN A 463 -2.01 19.79 22.33
N VAL A 464 -1.40 19.03 21.41
CA VAL A 464 -0.47 17.94 21.74
C VAL A 464 0.84 18.48 22.33
N VAL A 465 1.27 19.66 21.86
CA VAL A 465 2.54 20.29 22.20
C VAL A 465 2.48 21.11 23.48
N ASP A 466 1.46 21.95 23.67
CA ASP A 466 1.16 22.71 24.89
C ASP A 466 0.92 21.80 26.09
N SER A 467 0.28 20.66 25.81
CA SER A 467 0.13 19.64 26.83
C SER A 467 1.49 19.00 27.14
N ALA A 468 2.39 18.79 26.17
CA ALA A 468 3.74 18.27 26.43
C ALA A 468 4.67 19.28 27.15
N THR A 469 4.59 20.59 26.86
CA THR A 469 5.42 21.64 27.48
C THR A 469 5.01 22.02 28.88
N GLY A 470 3.70 22.10 29.17
CA GLY A 470 3.21 22.34 30.55
C GLY A 470 3.55 21.21 31.53
N TYR A 471 3.97 20.04 31.03
CA TYR A 471 4.37 18.88 31.84
C TYR A 471 5.89 18.76 32.08
N LEU A 472 6.69 19.60 31.40
CA LEU A 472 8.15 19.66 31.52
C LEU A 472 8.61 20.76 32.49
N ASP A 473 7.71 21.65 32.90
CA ASP A 473 7.93 22.61 33.98
C ASP A 473 8.02 21.87 35.33
N GLY A 474 9.22 21.42 35.67
CA GLY A 474 9.57 20.81 36.96
C GLY A 474 10.35 19.50 36.92
N LEU A 475 10.70 18.98 35.73
CA LEU A 475 11.45 17.72 35.59
C LEU A 475 12.91 17.96 35.22
N ASP A 476 13.83 17.26 35.91
CA ASP A 476 15.28 17.31 35.68
C ASP A 476 15.63 16.70 34.30
N PRO A 477 16.08 17.50 33.32
CA PRO A 477 16.39 17.04 31.96
C PRO A 477 17.52 16.01 31.91
N GLU A 478 18.42 16.00 32.90
CA GLU A 478 19.56 15.09 32.97
C GLU A 478 19.10 13.66 33.34
N GLN A 479 18.05 13.56 34.16
CA GLN A 479 17.42 12.32 34.58
C GLN A 479 16.59 11.69 33.45
N ILE A 480 16.00 12.50 32.55
CA ILE A 480 15.30 12.03 31.35
C ILE A 480 16.29 11.50 30.32
N TRP A 481 17.43 12.14 30.08
CA TRP A 481 18.46 11.58 29.19
C TRP A 481 19.01 10.25 29.70
N LYS A 482 19.28 10.15 31.02
CA LYS A 482 19.75 8.92 31.69
C LYS A 482 18.69 7.81 31.77
N ASN A 483 17.38 8.14 31.84
CA ASN A 483 16.26 7.19 31.93
C ASN A 483 15.40 7.12 30.65
N SER A 484 15.85 7.72 29.55
CA SER A 484 15.06 8.06 28.34
C SER A 484 14.37 6.87 27.68
N ALA A 485 14.84 5.65 27.92
CA ALA A 485 14.22 4.44 27.41
C ALA A 485 12.91 4.06 28.12
N GLN A 486 12.81 4.34 29.43
CA GLN A 486 11.70 3.93 30.28
C GLN A 486 10.85 5.13 30.67
N GLY A 487 11.46 6.27 30.97
CA GLY A 487 10.77 7.51 31.35
C GLY A 487 9.84 8.01 30.24
N VAL A 488 10.30 8.09 28.99
CA VAL A 488 9.48 8.59 27.86
C VAL A 488 8.37 7.60 27.47
N SER A 489 8.65 6.29 27.52
CA SER A 489 7.65 5.24 27.25
C SER A 489 6.57 5.17 28.33
N SER A 490 6.99 5.14 29.60
CA SER A 490 6.09 5.16 30.75
C SER A 490 5.35 6.50 30.88
N PHE A 491 5.95 7.60 30.40
CA PHE A 491 5.34 8.92 30.36
C PHE A 491 4.27 9.03 29.26
N LEU A 492 4.56 8.57 28.03
CA LEU A 492 3.57 8.44 26.96
C LEU A 492 2.42 7.50 27.40
N ASP A 493 2.74 6.38 28.07
CA ASP A 493 1.75 5.47 28.66
C ASP A 493 0.95 6.09 29.84
N SER A 494 1.59 6.89 30.70
CA SER A 494 0.93 7.55 31.84
C SER A 494 0.07 8.73 31.42
N ARG A 495 0.41 9.41 30.31
CA ARG A 495 -0.38 10.50 29.74
C ARG A 495 -1.57 10.01 28.94
N THR A 496 -1.43 8.88 28.26
CA THR A 496 -2.58 8.14 27.71
C THR A 496 -3.58 7.82 28.84
N ARG A 497 -3.08 7.65 30.07
CA ARG A 497 -3.88 7.51 31.31
C ARG A 497 -4.34 8.83 31.95
N ALA A 498 -3.57 9.92 31.92
CA ALA A 498 -3.90 11.19 32.58
C ALA A 498 -4.76 12.14 31.72
N LEU A 499 -4.68 12.06 30.38
CA LEU A 499 -5.64 12.69 29.47
C LEU A 499 -7.04 12.04 29.56
N ALA A 500 -7.15 10.93 30.31
CA ALA A 500 -8.42 10.30 30.67
C ALA A 500 -9.08 10.91 31.94
N GLU A 501 -8.45 11.86 32.64
CA GLU A 501 -9.05 12.51 33.82
C GLU A 501 -8.89 14.04 33.78
N PRO A 502 -9.95 14.76 33.40
CA PRO A 502 -10.58 15.64 34.38
C PRO A 502 -12.11 15.61 34.28
N GLY A 503 -12.74 14.90 35.20
CA GLY A 503 -14.20 14.83 35.31
C GLY A 503 -14.75 14.62 36.72
N GLN A 504 -13.93 14.70 37.78
CA GLN A 504 -14.43 14.64 39.15
C GLN A 504 -13.60 15.52 40.11
N ALA A 505 -13.92 16.81 40.11
CA ALA A 505 -13.69 17.67 41.26
C ALA A 505 -14.98 18.42 41.59
N ALA A 506 -16.05 17.68 41.92
CA ALA A 506 -17.23 18.20 42.62
C ALA A 506 -18.07 17.03 43.16
N LEU A 507 -17.94 16.76 44.47
CA LEU A 507 -18.98 16.31 45.42
C LEU A 507 -18.37 15.40 46.50
N THR A 508 -18.29 15.95 47.69
CA THR A 508 -17.95 15.28 48.94
C THR A 508 -19.15 14.54 49.57
N SER A 509 -18.80 13.61 50.46
CA SER A 509 -19.53 13.06 51.64
C SER A 509 -20.63 12.00 51.44
N ALA A 510 -20.30 10.73 51.69
CA ALA A 510 -20.77 9.92 52.85
C ALA A 510 -20.43 8.42 52.65
N ALA A 511 -19.82 7.80 53.68
CA ALA A 511 -19.40 6.39 53.76
C ALA A 511 -20.57 5.36 53.74
N PRO A 512 -20.35 4.01 53.77
CA PRO A 512 -19.10 3.24 53.78
C PRO A 512 -18.98 2.10 52.73
N SER A 513 -17.77 1.59 52.59
CA SER A 513 -17.36 0.45 51.74
C SER A 513 -17.96 -0.90 52.17
N ALA A 514 -18.31 -1.76 51.21
CA ALA A 514 -18.49 -3.20 51.42
C ALA A 514 -18.16 -4.00 50.15
N ASP A 515 -16.87 -4.19 49.92
CA ASP A 515 -16.32 -5.18 48.99
C ASP A 515 -16.48 -6.59 49.59
N SER A 516 -17.38 -7.40 49.03
CA SER A 516 -17.14 -8.84 48.95
C SER A 516 -17.86 -9.46 47.75
N LEU A 517 -17.10 -10.24 46.97
CA LEU A 517 -17.54 -11.04 45.83
C LEU A 517 -18.61 -12.09 46.25
N GLU A 518 -18.61 -12.48 47.53
CA GLU A 518 -19.54 -13.44 48.14
C GLU A 518 -20.98 -12.92 48.25
N ALA A 519 -21.18 -11.61 48.46
CA ALA A 519 -22.52 -11.02 48.55
C ALA A 519 -23.22 -10.94 47.18
N LYS A 520 -22.44 -10.79 46.09
CA LYS A 520 -22.95 -10.77 44.72
C LYS A 520 -23.30 -12.19 44.21
N LEU A 521 -22.55 -13.20 44.64
CA LEU A 521 -22.80 -14.62 44.30
C LEU A 521 -24.05 -15.20 44.97
N ARG A 522 -24.35 -14.83 46.23
CA ARG A 522 -25.58 -15.29 46.91
C ARG A 522 -26.86 -14.75 46.28
N ARG A 523 -26.84 -13.52 45.77
CA ARG A 523 -28.02 -12.89 45.12
C ARG A 523 -28.37 -13.51 43.76
N LEU A 524 -27.39 -14.12 43.08
CA LEU A 524 -27.58 -14.86 41.84
C LEU A 524 -28.04 -16.31 42.07
N GLN A 525 -27.59 -16.95 43.16
CA GLN A 525 -28.03 -18.30 43.53
C GLN A 525 -29.50 -18.35 43.99
N ASP A 526 -29.98 -17.29 44.66
CA ASP A 526 -31.39 -17.20 45.07
C ASP A 526 -32.36 -16.93 43.91
N LEU A 527 -31.87 -16.36 42.80
CA LEU A 527 -32.66 -16.11 41.58
C LEU A 527 -32.77 -17.35 40.66
N MET A 528 -31.94 -18.38 40.87
CA MET A 528 -31.93 -19.61 40.07
C MET A 528 -32.77 -20.76 40.66
N ALA A 529 -33.36 -20.59 41.85
CA ALA A 529 -34.05 -21.66 42.57
C ALA A 529 -35.58 -21.74 42.33
N THR A 530 -36.17 -20.98 41.40
CA THR A 530 -37.64 -20.87 41.31
C THR A 530 -38.29 -21.17 39.96
N ALA A 531 -37.68 -21.98 39.09
CA ALA A 531 -38.40 -22.52 37.93
C ALA A 531 -37.76 -23.77 37.32
N HIS A 532 -37.71 -24.89 38.06
CA HIS A 532 -37.56 -26.22 37.48
C HIS A 532 -38.64 -27.13 38.04
N GLY A 533 -39.62 -27.47 37.20
CA GLY A 533 -40.73 -28.34 37.56
C GLY A 533 -41.35 -29.02 36.34
N GLN A 534 -40.68 -30.09 35.87
CA GLN A 534 -41.27 -31.32 35.28
C GLN A 534 -41.92 -31.19 33.87
N THR A 535 -41.88 -32.14 32.92
CA THR A 535 -41.33 -33.51 32.76
C THR A 535 -41.45 -33.90 31.26
N VAL A 536 -40.73 -34.95 30.85
CA VAL A 536 -40.46 -35.43 29.49
C VAL A 536 -41.41 -36.58 29.05
N ALA A 537 -41.43 -36.85 27.73
CA ALA A 537 -41.76 -38.10 27.00
C ALA A 537 -43.20 -38.24 26.45
N ALA A 538 -43.53 -38.87 25.31
CA ALA A 538 -42.80 -39.67 24.32
C ALA A 538 -43.53 -39.74 22.95
N VAL A 539 -42.75 -40.05 21.92
CA VAL A 539 -42.97 -40.69 20.60
C VAL A 539 -44.35 -41.28 20.24
N GLY A 540 -44.80 -41.00 19.01
CA GLY A 540 -45.71 -41.84 18.23
C GLY A 540 -45.77 -41.42 16.75
N ALA A 541 -45.22 -42.24 15.85
CA ALA A 541 -45.40 -42.16 14.39
C ALA A 541 -46.37 -43.29 13.95
N PRO A 542 -46.74 -43.48 12.66
CA PRO A 542 -47.02 -42.58 11.52
C PRO A 542 -48.38 -42.94 10.83
N ALA A 543 -48.87 -42.16 9.83
CA ALA A 543 -49.50 -42.69 8.60
C ALA A 543 -50.08 -41.59 7.66
N VAL A 544 -49.42 -41.44 6.50
CA VAL A 544 -49.93 -41.49 5.11
C VAL A 544 -51.23 -40.76 4.69
N LYS A 545 -51.02 -39.76 3.81
CA LYS A 545 -51.76 -39.30 2.62
C LYS A 545 -53.28 -39.04 2.72
N THR A 546 -53.70 -37.83 2.38
CA THR A 546 -54.15 -37.48 1.01
C THR A 546 -54.32 -35.96 0.85
N LEU A 547 -53.99 -35.47 -0.35
CA LEU A 547 -54.16 -34.08 -0.77
C LEU A 547 -55.65 -33.73 -0.87
N GLN A 548 -56.07 -32.69 -0.15
CA GLN A 548 -57.18 -31.84 -0.55
C GLN A 548 -56.70 -30.39 -0.55
N ALA A 549 -57.01 -29.70 -1.66
CA ALA A 549 -56.85 -28.26 -1.81
C ALA A 549 -57.78 -27.55 -0.82
N GLY A 550 -57.24 -27.22 0.35
CA GLY A 550 -57.84 -26.33 1.33
C GLY A 550 -56.96 -25.10 1.46
N ALA A 551 -57.60 -23.94 1.57
CA ALA A 551 -57.01 -22.60 1.63
C ALA A 551 -55.60 -22.57 2.24
N ALA A 552 -54.69 -21.89 1.54
CA ALA A 552 -53.35 -21.60 2.02
C ALA A 552 -53.46 -21.12 3.48
N PRO A 553 -52.83 -21.80 4.45
CA PRO A 553 -52.80 -21.31 5.80
C PRO A 553 -52.12 -19.95 5.73
N ALA A 554 -52.75 -18.94 6.33
CA ALA A 554 -52.11 -17.65 6.54
C ALA A 554 -50.79 -17.92 7.28
N VAL A 555 -49.69 -17.93 6.53
CA VAL A 555 -48.35 -17.99 7.09
C VAL A 555 -48.21 -16.69 7.87
N VAL A 556 -48.36 -16.80 9.19
CA VAL A 556 -47.91 -15.75 10.10
C VAL A 556 -46.44 -15.52 9.74
N PRO A 557 -46.06 -14.34 9.23
CA PRO A 557 -44.70 -14.14 8.76
C PRO A 557 -43.77 -14.33 9.96
N ALA A 558 -42.84 -15.27 9.86
CA ALA A 558 -41.80 -15.46 10.87
C ALA A 558 -41.14 -14.09 11.10
N GLN A 559 -41.10 -13.65 12.36
CA GLN A 559 -40.53 -12.37 12.76
C GLN A 559 -39.08 -12.30 12.24
N LEU A 560 -38.82 -11.38 11.32
CA LEU A 560 -37.52 -11.23 10.67
C LEU A 560 -36.53 -10.62 11.65
N ARG A 561 -35.50 -11.37 12.04
CA ARG A 561 -34.42 -10.89 12.90
C ARG A 561 -33.11 -10.72 12.15
N VAL A 562 -32.45 -9.60 12.42
CA VAL A 562 -31.21 -9.18 11.76
C VAL A 562 -30.11 -9.02 12.79
N LEU A 563 -29.01 -9.75 12.63
CA LEU A 563 -27.81 -9.59 13.46
C LEU A 563 -26.75 -8.82 12.67
N CYS A 564 -26.23 -7.75 13.26
CA CYS A 564 -25.22 -6.89 12.67
C CYS A 564 -23.86 -7.06 13.38
N LEU A 565 -22.84 -7.38 12.61
CA LEU A 565 -21.44 -7.48 13.03
C LEU A 565 -20.70 -6.28 12.44
N PRO A 566 -20.37 -5.26 13.24
CA PRO A 566 -19.67 -4.07 12.74
C PRO A 566 -18.19 -4.36 12.43
N GLY A 567 -17.48 -3.36 11.92
CA GLY A 567 -16.01 -3.35 11.87
C GLY A 567 -15.39 -3.09 13.26
N VAL A 568 -14.15 -2.60 13.30
CA VAL A 568 -13.47 -2.24 14.55
C VAL A 568 -13.75 -0.77 14.91
N GLY A 569 -13.90 -0.47 16.20
CA GLY A 569 -14.09 0.90 16.68
C GLY A 569 -15.55 1.27 16.97
N PHE A 570 -16.39 0.27 17.24
CA PHE A 570 -17.84 0.43 17.42
C PHE A 570 -18.29 0.11 18.86
N THR A 571 -17.37 -0.26 19.75
CA THR A 571 -17.63 -0.46 21.18
C THR A 571 -17.36 0.83 21.97
N PRO A 572 -18.31 1.34 22.77
CA PRO A 572 -18.06 2.50 23.63
C PRO A 572 -16.98 2.17 24.67
N PRO A 573 -16.02 3.07 24.95
CA PRO A 573 -15.06 2.84 26.03
C PRO A 573 -15.80 2.79 27.38
N ALA A 574 -15.41 1.85 28.25
CA ALA A 574 -16.03 1.62 29.57
C ALA A 574 -16.03 2.86 30.51
N ASN A 575 -15.30 3.91 30.13
CA ASN A 575 -14.99 5.09 30.95
C ASN A 575 -15.66 6.37 30.41
N GLY A 576 -16.47 6.29 29.34
CA GLY A 576 -17.21 7.43 28.79
C GLY A 576 -16.38 8.52 28.09
N GLN A 577 -15.07 8.35 27.93
CA GLN A 577 -14.21 9.28 27.20
C GLN A 577 -13.73 8.67 25.88
N GLY A 578 -14.31 9.19 24.79
CA GLY A 578 -14.00 8.85 23.41
C GLY A 578 -15.23 9.14 22.53
N SER A 579 -15.10 9.99 21.52
CA SER A 579 -16.18 10.17 20.54
C SER A 579 -16.15 9.00 19.55
N THR A 580 -16.75 7.87 19.89
CA THR A 580 -17.45 7.11 18.86
C THR A 580 -18.65 7.95 18.45
N ASP A 581 -18.95 8.02 17.15
CA ASP A 581 -20.15 8.68 16.65
C ASP A 581 -21.34 8.02 17.38
N ALA A 582 -21.87 8.69 18.41
CA ALA A 582 -22.62 8.07 19.50
C ALA A 582 -23.96 7.44 19.06
N ASN A 583 -24.23 7.47 17.75
CA ASN A 583 -25.48 7.09 17.14
C ASN A 583 -25.34 6.07 15.98
N TRP A 584 -24.17 5.45 15.76
CA TRP A 584 -23.95 4.53 14.63
C TRP A 584 -24.93 3.34 14.59
N GLN A 585 -25.31 2.79 15.76
CA GLN A 585 -26.30 1.71 15.84
C GLN A 585 -27.67 2.19 15.36
N GLU A 586 -28.08 3.40 15.76
CA GLU A 586 -29.36 3.98 15.34
C GLU A 586 -29.36 4.34 13.85
N GLN A 587 -28.23 4.77 13.30
CA GLN A 587 -28.06 4.97 11.87
C GLN A 587 -28.27 3.66 11.08
N TRP A 588 -27.68 2.55 11.53
CA TRP A 588 -27.88 1.23 10.91
C TRP A 588 -29.30 0.72 11.08
N ARG A 589 -29.90 0.87 12.27
CA ARG A 589 -31.31 0.53 12.53
C ARG A 589 -32.23 1.29 11.59
N THR A 590 -32.04 2.60 11.50
CA THR A 590 -32.84 3.47 10.61
C THR A 590 -32.66 3.11 9.15
N LEU A 591 -31.44 2.83 8.71
CA LEU A 591 -31.16 2.42 7.33
C LEU A 591 -31.84 1.08 7.01
N ILE A 592 -31.60 0.02 7.79
CA ILE A 592 -32.18 -1.31 7.55
C ILE A 592 -33.71 -1.24 7.56
N ARG A 593 -34.29 -0.55 8.56
CA ARG A 593 -35.74 -0.36 8.69
C ARG A 593 -36.33 0.36 7.48
N SER A 594 -35.72 1.48 7.07
CA SER A 594 -36.21 2.27 5.94
C SER A 594 -36.12 1.50 4.61
N GLN A 595 -35.02 0.79 4.38
CA GLN A 595 -34.76 0.04 3.15
C GLN A 595 -35.68 -1.18 3.01
N LEU A 596 -35.88 -1.94 4.09
CA LEU A 596 -36.84 -3.04 4.10
C LEU A 596 -38.27 -2.53 3.93
N ALA A 597 -38.65 -1.42 4.58
CA ALA A 597 -39.99 -0.84 4.48
C ALA A 597 -40.30 -0.37 3.05
N GLN A 598 -39.35 0.28 2.38
CA GLN A 598 -39.45 0.66 0.96
C GLN A 598 -39.65 -0.54 0.03
N ASN A 599 -39.14 -1.72 0.43
CA ASN A 599 -39.29 -2.98 -0.30
C ASN A 599 -40.44 -3.85 0.25
N GLY A 600 -41.36 -3.28 1.02
CA GLY A 600 -42.59 -3.95 1.48
C GLY A 600 -42.44 -4.85 2.70
N ARG A 601 -41.38 -4.68 3.51
CA ARG A 601 -41.14 -5.42 4.76
C ARG A 601 -40.88 -4.50 5.94
N VAL A 602 -41.73 -4.56 6.96
CA VAL A 602 -41.54 -3.80 8.20
C VAL A 602 -40.79 -4.67 9.21
N ILE A 603 -39.87 -4.07 9.94
CA ILE A 603 -39.09 -4.68 11.02
C ILE A 603 -39.04 -3.69 12.20
N ASP A 604 -39.15 -4.21 13.43
CA ASP A 604 -39.06 -3.41 14.64
C ASP A 604 -37.62 -3.35 15.16
N ASP A 605 -37.29 -2.32 15.93
CA ASP A 605 -35.92 -2.13 16.44
C ASP A 605 -35.48 -3.29 17.33
N GLN A 606 -36.39 -3.92 18.07
CA GLN A 606 -36.11 -5.11 18.90
C GLN A 606 -35.64 -6.34 18.09
N ASP A 607 -35.90 -6.35 16.78
CA ASP A 607 -35.53 -7.44 15.88
C ASP A 607 -34.22 -7.16 15.12
N ILE A 608 -33.57 -6.03 15.38
CA ILE A 608 -32.22 -5.72 14.91
C ILE A 608 -31.29 -5.72 16.12
N ASP A 609 -30.26 -6.56 16.11
CA ASP A 609 -29.31 -6.67 17.21
C ASP A 609 -27.87 -6.58 16.69
N PHE A 610 -26.94 -6.23 17.58
CA PHE A 610 -25.53 -6.00 17.25
C PHE A 610 -24.64 -6.92 18.10
N LEU A 611 -23.55 -7.39 17.51
CA LEU A 611 -22.50 -8.14 18.21
C LEU A 611 -21.23 -7.29 18.30
N PRO A 612 -21.00 -6.54 19.39
CA PRO A 612 -19.70 -5.93 19.65
C PRO A 612 -18.68 -7.02 19.98
N PHE A 613 -17.43 -6.81 19.58
CA PHE A 613 -16.34 -7.76 19.83
C PHE A 613 -14.98 -7.08 20.07
N ASP A 614 -14.93 -5.74 20.11
CA ASP A 614 -13.66 -5.00 20.22
C ASP A 614 -12.99 -5.25 21.59
N ASP A 615 -13.76 -5.60 22.61
CA ASP A 615 -13.31 -5.94 23.96
C ASP A 615 -12.49 -7.24 24.01
N GLN A 616 -12.63 -8.10 23.00
CA GLN A 616 -11.85 -9.33 22.87
C GLN A 616 -10.53 -9.11 22.13
N LEU A 617 -10.31 -7.95 21.52
CA LEU A 617 -9.02 -7.56 20.93
C LEU A 617 -8.08 -7.10 22.07
N LYS A 618 -6.80 -7.51 22.03
CA LYS A 618 -5.78 -7.00 23.00
C LYS A 618 -5.63 -5.48 22.83
N GLU A 619 -5.25 -4.78 23.89
CA GLU A 619 -5.01 -3.32 23.89
C GLU A 619 -3.99 -2.92 22.82
N GLY A 620 -4.49 -2.55 21.64
CA GLY A 620 -3.71 -2.04 20.50
C GLY A 620 -2.91 -3.12 19.74
N PRO A 621 -3.06 -3.23 18.41
CA PRO A 621 -2.12 -3.99 17.58
C PRO A 621 -0.74 -3.32 17.62
N ASP A 622 0.33 -4.11 17.76
CA ASP A 622 1.67 -3.56 17.86
C ASP A 622 2.15 -2.97 16.51
N PHE A 623 3.14 -2.08 16.56
CA PHE A 623 3.65 -1.42 15.35
C PHE A 623 4.21 -2.41 14.32
N ALA A 624 4.71 -3.57 14.75
CA ALA A 624 5.21 -4.61 13.86
C ALA A 624 4.06 -5.34 13.15
N GLN A 625 2.92 -5.54 13.80
CA GLN A 625 1.69 -6.08 13.22
C GLN A 625 1.12 -5.12 12.16
N ILE A 626 1.07 -3.82 12.46
CA ILE A 626 0.63 -2.78 11.51
C ILE A 626 1.57 -2.71 10.30
N THR A 627 2.88 -2.72 10.54
CA THR A 627 3.90 -2.64 9.48
C THR A 627 3.90 -3.89 8.59
N ARG A 628 3.73 -5.09 9.17
CA ARG A 628 3.56 -6.33 8.40
C ARG A 628 2.31 -6.30 7.53
N GLY A 629 1.18 -5.85 8.09
CA GLY A 629 -0.08 -5.69 7.35
C GLY A 629 0.07 -4.78 6.13
N LEU A 630 0.68 -3.61 6.30
CA LEU A 630 0.94 -2.65 5.23
C LEU A 630 1.97 -3.15 4.21
N ALA A 631 3.05 -3.81 4.64
CA ALA A 631 4.05 -4.39 3.74
C ALA A 631 3.50 -5.52 2.87
N MET A 632 2.59 -6.34 3.41
CA MET A 632 1.98 -7.46 2.68
C MET A 632 0.87 -6.99 1.73
N LEU A 633 0.16 -5.89 2.05
CA LEU A 633 -0.72 -5.19 1.10
C LEU A 633 0.08 -4.63 -0.09
N ARG A 634 1.34 -4.22 0.14
CA ARG A 634 2.28 -3.76 -0.90
C ARG A 634 2.90 -4.89 -1.73
N ASP A 635 3.18 -6.06 -1.14
CA ASP A 635 3.78 -7.20 -1.85
C ASP A 635 2.82 -7.89 -2.85
N ASP A 636 1.51 -7.86 -2.59
CA ASP A 636 0.52 -8.43 -3.52
C ASP A 636 0.27 -7.56 -4.77
N ALA A 637 0.65 -6.29 -4.70
CA ALA A 637 0.69 -5.40 -5.86
C ALA A 637 1.68 -5.88 -6.92
N ARG A 638 2.69 -6.72 -6.59
CA ARG A 638 3.67 -7.20 -7.57
C ARG A 638 3.11 -8.15 -8.65
N GLY A 639 1.86 -8.62 -8.51
CA GLY A 639 1.13 -9.36 -9.56
C GLY A 639 0.31 -8.46 -10.51
N LYS A 640 0.17 -7.18 -10.15
CA LYS A 640 -0.33 -6.09 -10.99
C LYS A 640 0.89 -5.21 -11.28
N ALA A 641 1.62 -5.52 -12.34
CA ALA A 641 2.70 -4.65 -12.79
C ALA A 641 2.06 -3.40 -13.41
N ASP A 642 1.52 -2.55 -12.55
CA ASP A 642 1.23 -1.17 -12.84
C ASP A 642 1.69 -0.28 -11.71
N GLU A 643 2.31 0.78 -12.20
CA GLU A 643 2.90 1.90 -11.53
C GLU A 643 1.80 2.73 -10.88
N ASP A 644 1.24 2.29 -9.74
CA ASP A 644 0.36 3.15 -8.92
C ASP A 644 0.11 2.62 -7.50
N PHE A 645 1.06 1.90 -6.92
CA PHE A 645 1.15 1.79 -5.45
C PHE A 645 2.05 2.87 -4.83
N GLY A 646 2.67 3.71 -5.67
CA GLY A 646 3.37 4.93 -5.26
C GLY A 646 2.43 6.09 -4.93
N SER A 647 1.20 6.09 -5.46
CA SER A 647 0.18 7.14 -5.31
C SER A 647 -0.78 6.91 -4.14
N TRP A 648 -0.52 5.93 -3.26
CA TRP A 648 -1.27 5.79 -2.01
C TRP A 648 -0.79 6.78 -0.95
N GLY A 649 -0.91 8.08 -1.25
CA GLY A 649 -0.78 9.20 -0.31
C GLY A 649 -1.83 9.16 0.81
N LEU A 650 -1.89 8.06 1.54
CA LEU A 650 -2.72 7.83 2.71
C LEU A 650 -1.96 8.29 3.96
N PRO A 651 -2.38 9.36 4.63
CA PRO A 651 -2.11 9.50 6.06
C PRO A 651 -2.73 8.28 6.76
N VAL A 652 -1.90 7.37 7.27
CA VAL A 652 -2.35 6.18 7.99
C VAL A 652 -2.95 6.62 9.32
N ASN A 653 -4.24 6.97 9.29
CA ASN A 653 -5.02 7.40 10.45
C ASN A 653 -5.14 6.28 11.49
N GLN A 654 -5.52 6.64 12.71
CA GLN A 654 -5.73 5.69 13.81
C GLN A 654 -6.75 4.61 13.43
N MET A 655 -7.75 4.92 12.59
CA MET A 655 -8.72 3.92 12.10
C MET A 655 -8.12 2.88 11.16
N LEU A 656 -7.19 3.24 10.27
CA LEU A 656 -6.44 2.31 9.41
C LEU A 656 -5.53 1.44 10.25
N ARG A 657 -4.85 2.03 11.24
CA ARG A 657 -3.96 1.34 12.18
C ARG A 657 -4.74 0.33 13.03
N THR A 658 -5.90 0.74 13.54
CA THR A 658 -6.83 -0.10 14.29
C THR A 658 -7.44 -1.20 13.41
N THR A 659 -7.89 -0.88 12.19
CA THR A 659 -8.53 -1.84 11.29
C THR A 659 -7.54 -2.86 10.73
N VAL A 660 -6.43 -2.41 10.13
CA VAL A 660 -5.39 -3.29 9.56
C VAL A 660 -4.69 -4.06 10.66
N GLY A 661 -4.39 -3.41 11.79
CA GLY A 661 -3.76 -4.07 12.92
C GLY A 661 -4.67 -5.12 13.58
N ALA A 662 -5.97 -4.88 13.72
CA ALA A 662 -6.91 -5.89 14.22
C ALA A 662 -7.09 -7.05 13.24
N ILE A 663 -7.04 -6.81 11.92
CA ILE A 663 -7.00 -7.89 10.92
C ILE A 663 -5.73 -8.74 11.10
N VAL A 664 -4.55 -8.12 11.28
CA VAL A 664 -3.29 -8.85 11.49
C VAL A 664 -3.28 -9.60 12.81
N GLN A 665 -3.76 -8.99 13.89
CA GLN A 665 -3.93 -9.64 15.18
C GLN A 665 -4.86 -10.85 15.08
N TRP A 666 -5.98 -10.72 14.37
CA TRP A 666 -6.89 -11.81 14.08
C TRP A 666 -6.23 -12.92 13.24
N ILE A 667 -5.36 -12.59 12.28
CA ILE A 667 -4.59 -13.57 11.47
C ILE A 667 -3.55 -14.32 12.33
N GLU A 668 -2.86 -13.62 13.22
CA GLU A 668 -1.76 -14.20 14.01
C GLU A 668 -2.25 -15.01 15.22
N ASP A 669 -3.37 -14.62 15.83
CA ASP A 669 -3.89 -15.21 17.07
C ASP A 669 -5.01 -16.24 16.84
N ALA A 670 -4.65 -17.52 16.85
CA ALA A 670 -5.60 -18.62 16.62
C ALA A 670 -6.60 -18.83 17.77
N GLU A 671 -6.24 -18.43 18.99
CA GLU A 671 -7.10 -18.52 20.17
C GLU A 671 -8.17 -17.43 20.09
N LEU A 672 -7.77 -16.20 19.77
CA LEU A 672 -8.67 -15.08 19.50
C LEU A 672 -9.72 -15.44 18.42
N ARG A 673 -9.28 -15.99 17.27
CA ARG A 673 -10.23 -16.42 16.21
C ARG A 673 -11.26 -17.42 16.71
N THR A 674 -10.82 -18.34 17.58
CA THR A 674 -11.68 -19.39 18.12
C THR A 674 -12.65 -18.82 19.14
N ALA A 675 -12.22 -17.90 20.00
CA ALA A 675 -13.06 -17.18 20.95
C ALA A 675 -14.14 -16.34 20.22
N LEU A 676 -13.75 -15.54 19.23
CA LEU A 676 -14.68 -14.72 18.43
C LEU A 676 -15.69 -15.57 17.66
N THR A 677 -15.26 -16.71 17.10
CA THR A 677 -16.17 -17.67 16.45
C THR A 677 -17.21 -18.19 17.44
N GLN A 678 -16.77 -18.58 18.65
CA GLN A 678 -17.66 -19.12 19.66
C GLN A 678 -18.65 -18.06 20.15
N HIS A 679 -18.18 -16.82 20.36
CA HIS A 679 -19.01 -15.68 20.75
C HIS A 679 -20.13 -15.41 19.74
N LEU A 680 -19.82 -15.44 18.44
CA LEU A 680 -20.82 -15.29 17.38
C LEU A 680 -21.82 -16.45 17.35
N LEU A 681 -21.37 -17.70 17.47
CA LEU A 681 -22.26 -18.87 17.44
C LEU A 681 -23.22 -18.88 18.63
N GLU A 682 -22.77 -18.48 19.82
CA GLU A 682 -23.61 -18.30 21.00
C GLU A 682 -24.66 -17.21 20.80
N LYS A 683 -24.28 -16.08 20.19
CA LYS A 683 -25.23 -15.01 19.83
C LYS A 683 -26.25 -15.48 18.80
N ILE A 684 -25.84 -16.26 17.79
CA ILE A 684 -26.74 -16.82 16.78
C ILE A 684 -27.75 -17.78 17.41
N ASP A 685 -27.31 -18.63 18.35
CA ASP A 685 -28.19 -19.56 19.07
C ASP A 685 -29.21 -18.81 19.94
N ALA A 686 -28.77 -17.78 20.66
CA ALA A 686 -29.62 -16.99 21.55
C ALA A 686 -30.62 -16.07 20.80
N PHE A 687 -30.16 -15.37 19.77
CA PHE A 687 -30.98 -14.37 19.06
C PHE A 687 -31.78 -14.96 17.89
N ASN A 688 -31.29 -16.06 17.31
CA ASN A 688 -31.85 -16.76 16.14
C ASN A 688 -32.10 -15.83 14.93
N PRO A 689 -31.07 -15.12 14.41
CA PRO A 689 -31.23 -14.23 13.27
C PRO A 689 -31.45 -14.99 11.97
N GLN A 690 -32.24 -14.41 11.06
CA GLN A 690 -32.41 -14.89 9.68
C GLN A 690 -31.40 -14.24 8.73
N ILE A 691 -30.98 -13.01 9.02
CA ILE A 691 -29.99 -12.26 8.23
C ILE A 691 -28.81 -11.87 9.13
N ILE A 692 -27.60 -12.06 8.64
CA ILE A 692 -26.36 -11.63 9.28
C ILE A 692 -25.67 -10.60 8.38
N PHE A 693 -25.65 -9.34 8.78
CA PHE A 693 -24.85 -8.28 8.14
C PHE A 693 -23.48 -8.21 8.80
N ALA A 694 -22.41 -8.18 8.01
CA ALA A 694 -21.06 -8.16 8.55
C ALA A 694 -20.13 -7.23 7.75
N GLN A 695 -19.54 -6.24 8.43
CA GLN A 695 -18.61 -5.27 7.85
C GLN A 695 -17.17 -5.52 8.32
N GLY A 696 -16.16 -5.28 7.46
CA GLY A 696 -14.76 -5.23 7.88
C GLY A 696 -14.29 -6.51 8.58
N LEU A 697 -13.69 -6.37 9.76
CA LEU A 697 -13.28 -7.51 10.59
C LEU A 697 -14.46 -8.41 10.98
N GLY A 698 -15.65 -7.85 11.17
CA GLY A 698 -16.89 -8.61 11.38
C GLY A 698 -17.18 -9.59 10.24
N SER A 699 -16.86 -9.24 8.99
CA SER A 699 -16.99 -10.17 7.87
C SER A 699 -16.04 -11.37 7.98
N LEU A 700 -14.81 -11.19 8.47
CA LEU A 700 -13.85 -12.29 8.69
C LEU A 700 -14.33 -13.22 9.80
N ILE A 701 -14.80 -12.66 10.91
CA ILE A 701 -15.35 -13.41 12.04
C ILE A 701 -16.58 -14.22 11.59
N GLY A 702 -17.51 -13.56 10.90
CA GLY A 702 -18.71 -14.18 10.35
C GLY A 702 -18.37 -15.35 9.43
N TYR A 703 -17.53 -15.10 8.43
CA TYR A 703 -17.12 -16.13 7.49
C TYR A 703 -16.34 -17.29 8.15
N ASP A 704 -15.43 -17.01 9.10
CA ASP A 704 -14.68 -18.05 9.83
C ASP A 704 -15.61 -18.94 10.68
N ALA A 705 -16.61 -18.35 11.35
CA ALA A 705 -17.59 -19.11 12.11
C ALA A 705 -18.47 -19.98 11.22
N LEU A 706 -19.00 -19.41 10.13
CA LEU A 706 -19.87 -20.11 9.19
C LEU A 706 -19.14 -21.28 8.52
N ARG A 707 -17.91 -21.07 8.01
CA ARG A 707 -17.14 -22.16 7.38
C ARG A 707 -16.78 -23.27 8.38
N ARG A 708 -16.48 -22.92 9.64
CA ARG A 708 -16.18 -23.90 10.70
C ARG A 708 -17.42 -24.72 11.07
N SER A 709 -18.59 -24.09 11.08
CA SER A 709 -19.87 -24.77 11.32
C SER A 709 -20.22 -25.76 10.20
N VAL A 710 -19.97 -25.39 8.95
CA VAL A 710 -20.11 -26.30 7.80
C VAL A 710 -19.12 -27.46 7.92
N ALA A 711 -17.85 -27.18 8.21
CA ALA A 711 -16.81 -28.21 8.35
C ALA A 711 -17.08 -29.19 9.50
N LYS A 712 -17.58 -28.72 10.66
CA LYS A 712 -17.88 -29.56 11.84
C LYS A 712 -19.13 -30.42 11.69
N LYS A 713 -20.06 -30.06 10.78
CA LYS A 713 -21.35 -30.74 10.58
C LYS A 713 -22.21 -30.75 11.86
N GLY A 714 -23.31 -31.51 11.87
CA GLY A 714 -24.10 -31.77 13.08
C GLY A 714 -24.82 -30.54 13.65
N SER A 715 -24.73 -30.31 14.95
CA SER A 715 -25.40 -29.20 15.65
C SER A 715 -24.87 -27.82 15.23
N ALA A 716 -23.57 -27.69 14.99
CA ALA A 716 -22.98 -26.43 14.51
C ALA A 716 -23.52 -26.02 13.13
N LEU A 717 -23.70 -26.99 12.22
CA LEU A 717 -24.34 -26.74 10.92
C LEU A 717 -25.82 -26.32 11.05
N LYS A 718 -26.55 -26.89 12.02
CA LYS A 718 -27.96 -26.52 12.27
C LYS A 718 -28.11 -25.07 12.73
N LEU A 719 -27.16 -24.55 13.51
CA LEU A 719 -27.18 -23.16 13.99
C LEU A 719 -27.07 -22.13 12.87
N VAL A 720 -26.48 -22.50 11.72
CA VAL A 720 -26.25 -21.57 10.60
C VAL A 720 -27.14 -21.86 9.39
N ASP A 721 -27.88 -22.96 9.42
CA ASP A 721 -28.71 -23.47 8.33
C ASP A 721 -29.81 -22.47 7.94
N GLY A 722 -30.04 -22.30 6.63
CA GLY A 722 -31.14 -21.51 6.08
C GLY A 722 -30.99 -19.98 6.17
N ARG A 723 -29.88 -19.47 6.73
CA ARG A 723 -29.66 -18.02 6.95
C ARG A 723 -29.10 -17.32 5.72
N VAL A 724 -29.29 -16.01 5.66
CA VAL A 724 -28.66 -15.13 4.68
C VAL A 724 -27.46 -14.44 5.32
N PHE A 725 -26.32 -14.48 4.63
CA PHE A 725 -25.11 -13.77 5.04
C PHE A 725 -24.86 -12.61 4.07
N VAL A 726 -24.64 -11.41 4.59
CA VAL A 726 -24.31 -10.22 3.82
C VAL A 726 -22.96 -9.70 4.29
N SER A 727 -21.92 -9.82 3.47
CA SER A 727 -20.61 -9.25 3.74
C SER A 727 -20.34 -8.06 2.84
N PHE A 728 -19.84 -6.98 3.40
CA PHE A 728 -19.56 -5.74 2.68
C PHE A 728 -18.40 -5.01 3.35
N GLY A 729 -17.63 -4.22 2.61
CA GLY A 729 -16.38 -3.74 3.18
C GLY A 729 -15.51 -4.92 3.67
N SER A 730 -15.45 -6.03 2.92
CA SER A 730 -14.99 -7.29 3.48
C SER A 730 -13.55 -7.66 3.09
N PRO A 731 -12.65 -7.89 4.07
CA PRO A 731 -11.27 -8.31 3.83
C PRO A 731 -11.11 -9.82 3.63
N ILE A 732 -12.21 -10.58 3.45
CA ILE A 732 -12.18 -12.03 3.25
C ILE A 732 -11.29 -12.42 2.06
N ALA A 733 -11.37 -11.67 0.96
CA ALA A 733 -10.60 -11.90 -0.26
C ALA A 733 -9.19 -11.30 -0.24
N LEU A 734 -8.76 -10.66 0.86
CA LEU A 734 -7.43 -10.06 0.89
C LEU A 734 -6.37 -11.17 0.76
N PRO A 735 -5.37 -10.99 -0.13
CA PRO A 735 -4.31 -11.96 -0.38
C PRO A 735 -3.58 -12.43 0.87
N LEU A 736 -3.37 -11.50 1.81
CA LEU A 736 -2.79 -11.78 3.11
C LEU A 736 -3.65 -12.79 3.89
N VAL A 737 -4.95 -12.53 4.02
CA VAL A 737 -5.88 -13.43 4.72
C VAL A 737 -5.99 -14.76 3.96
N MET A 738 -6.06 -14.69 2.63
CA MET A 738 -6.06 -15.85 1.74
C MET A 738 -4.85 -16.73 1.98
N ARG A 739 -3.63 -16.18 2.00
CA ARG A 739 -2.39 -16.93 2.17
C ARG A 739 -2.23 -17.48 3.58
N GLU A 740 -2.46 -16.64 4.59
CA GLU A 740 -2.11 -16.97 5.98
C GLU A 740 -3.22 -17.77 6.68
N VAL A 741 -4.49 -17.50 6.39
CA VAL A 741 -5.64 -18.05 7.14
C VAL A 741 -6.55 -18.95 6.33
N TRP A 742 -6.65 -18.73 5.00
CA TRP A 742 -7.52 -19.52 4.13
C TRP A 742 -6.78 -20.54 3.25
N GLY A 743 -5.44 -20.53 3.23
CA GLY A 743 -4.63 -21.47 2.44
C GLY A 743 -4.84 -21.29 0.93
N GLY A 744 -5.20 -20.08 0.52
CA GLY A 744 -5.51 -19.69 -0.85
C GLY A 744 -6.97 -19.89 -1.27
N ARG A 745 -7.89 -20.25 -0.36
CA ARG A 745 -9.28 -20.58 -0.72
C ARG A 745 -10.35 -20.03 0.21
N VAL A 746 -11.33 -19.32 -0.34
CA VAL A 746 -12.63 -19.11 0.31
C VAL A 746 -13.51 -20.38 0.14
N MET A 747 -13.84 -21.03 1.24
CA MET A 747 -14.73 -22.19 1.34
C MET A 747 -16.19 -21.81 1.11
N ARG A 748 -16.93 -22.76 0.55
CA ARG A 748 -18.38 -22.69 0.45
C ARG A 748 -19.01 -22.64 1.84
N LEU A 749 -20.06 -21.82 2.00
CA LEU A 749 -20.81 -21.73 3.27
C LEU A 749 -22.03 -22.65 3.31
N SER A 750 -22.09 -23.63 2.41
CA SER A 750 -23.12 -24.67 2.37
C SER A 750 -22.51 -26.03 2.00
N GLU A 751 -23.12 -27.11 2.46
CA GLU A 751 -22.80 -28.48 2.08
C GLU A 751 -24.12 -29.27 1.91
N ASN A 752 -24.32 -29.90 0.74
CA ASN A 752 -25.52 -30.70 0.43
C ASN A 752 -26.87 -29.95 0.65
N GLY A 753 -26.93 -28.67 0.27
CA GLY A 753 -28.15 -27.86 0.43
C GLY A 753 -28.43 -27.39 1.86
N ARG A 754 -27.49 -27.59 2.79
CA ARG A 754 -27.56 -27.14 4.18
C ARG A 754 -26.44 -26.16 4.50
N GLY A 755 -26.71 -25.14 5.31
CA GLY A 755 -25.81 -24.03 5.62
C GLY A 755 -26.40 -22.69 5.21
N ILE A 756 -25.55 -21.71 4.85
CA ILE A 756 -26.02 -20.41 4.37
C ILE A 756 -26.81 -20.61 3.07
N ARG A 757 -28.04 -20.10 3.06
CA ARG A 757 -28.95 -20.16 1.91
C ARG A 757 -28.48 -19.24 0.80
N ARG A 758 -28.07 -18.02 1.17
CA ARG A 758 -27.60 -16.99 0.25
C ARG A 758 -26.52 -16.17 0.91
N TRP A 759 -25.46 -15.89 0.16
CA TRP A 759 -24.40 -15.00 0.55
C TRP A 759 -24.35 -13.80 -0.40
N PHE A 760 -24.67 -12.60 0.08
CA PHE A 760 -24.40 -11.39 -0.68
C PHE A 760 -23.03 -10.85 -0.29
N HIS A 761 -22.13 -10.71 -1.27
CA HIS A 761 -20.83 -10.10 -1.07
C HIS A 761 -20.76 -8.79 -1.84
N LEU A 762 -20.74 -7.68 -1.14
CA LEU A 762 -20.66 -6.35 -1.73
C LEU A 762 -19.21 -5.89 -1.67
N TYR A 763 -18.67 -5.50 -2.82
CA TYR A 763 -17.31 -4.95 -2.91
C TYR A 763 -17.33 -3.67 -3.74
N ASN A 764 -16.46 -2.73 -3.38
CA ASN A 764 -16.35 -1.46 -4.11
C ASN A 764 -15.02 -1.49 -4.86
N PRO A 765 -15.00 -1.45 -6.20
CA PRO A 765 -13.76 -1.45 -6.97
C PRO A 765 -12.89 -0.20 -6.67
N ASN A 766 -13.51 0.87 -6.15
CA ASN A 766 -12.83 2.10 -5.73
C ASN A 766 -12.35 2.04 -4.27
N ASP A 767 -12.56 0.93 -3.55
CA ASP A 767 -11.91 0.64 -2.26
C ASP A 767 -10.73 -0.30 -2.52
N GLY A 768 -9.57 0.29 -2.79
CA GLY A 768 -8.35 -0.46 -3.09
C GLY A 768 -7.64 -1.06 -1.88
N LEU A 769 -8.18 -0.91 -0.66
CA LEU A 769 -7.49 -1.27 0.58
C LEU A 769 -8.06 -2.52 1.23
N LEU A 770 -9.39 -2.58 1.40
CA LEU A 770 -10.02 -3.58 2.25
C LEU A 770 -10.96 -4.52 1.50
N THR A 771 -11.45 -4.16 0.31
CA THR A 771 -12.33 -5.06 -0.46
C THR A 771 -11.72 -5.55 -1.75
N ARG A 772 -12.05 -6.80 -2.10
CA ARG A 772 -11.75 -7.40 -3.40
C ARG A 772 -12.88 -8.35 -3.79
N PRO A 773 -13.11 -8.56 -5.10
CA PRO A 773 -14.01 -9.60 -5.53
C PRO A 773 -13.51 -10.96 -5.00
N ILE A 774 -14.40 -11.75 -4.42
CA ILE A 774 -14.08 -13.13 -4.06
C ILE A 774 -14.11 -13.95 -5.36
N THR A 775 -12.98 -14.49 -5.76
CA THR A 775 -12.86 -15.21 -7.03
C THR A 775 -13.18 -16.70 -6.92
N SER A 776 -13.18 -17.26 -5.70
CA SER A 776 -13.60 -18.66 -5.47
C SER A 776 -15.10 -18.76 -5.66
N PRO A 777 -15.60 -19.65 -6.51
CA PRO A 777 -17.02 -19.67 -6.81
C PRO A 777 -17.77 -20.43 -5.70
N ASP A 778 -18.88 -19.84 -5.23
CA ASP A 778 -19.86 -20.43 -4.33
C ASP A 778 -21.22 -20.18 -4.97
N SER A 779 -21.92 -21.22 -5.40
CA SER A 779 -23.22 -21.08 -6.08
C SER A 779 -24.31 -20.36 -5.26
N ALA A 780 -24.14 -20.23 -3.94
CA ALA A 780 -25.03 -19.48 -3.07
C ALA A 780 -24.63 -17.99 -2.94
N ARG A 781 -23.43 -17.64 -3.43
CA ARG A 781 -22.90 -16.27 -3.39
C ARG A 781 -23.37 -15.45 -4.59
N VAL A 782 -23.78 -14.23 -4.29
CA VAL A 782 -24.09 -13.17 -5.24
C VAL A 782 -23.10 -12.05 -4.96
N ASP A 783 -22.16 -11.85 -5.87
CA ASP A 783 -21.22 -10.74 -5.82
C ASP A 783 -21.90 -9.49 -6.40
N LEU A 784 -21.93 -8.40 -5.63
CA LEU A 784 -22.52 -7.13 -6.03
C LEU A 784 -21.42 -6.07 -6.06
N GLN A 785 -21.11 -5.57 -7.25
CA GLN A 785 -20.18 -4.45 -7.43
C GLN A 785 -20.90 -3.15 -7.05
N THR A 786 -20.61 -2.62 -5.87
CA THR A 786 -21.19 -1.39 -5.35
C THR A 786 -20.22 -0.25 -5.59
N GLU A 787 -20.27 0.33 -6.79
CA GLU A 787 -19.40 1.44 -7.15
C GLU A 787 -19.92 2.74 -6.55
N PHE A 788 -19.09 3.36 -5.71
CA PHE A 788 -19.32 4.71 -5.22
C PHE A 788 -17.98 5.36 -4.89
N SER A 789 -17.97 6.68 -4.97
CA SER A 789 -16.87 7.53 -4.52
C SER A 789 -17.46 8.52 -3.54
N VAL A 790 -17.11 8.39 -2.27
CA VAL A 790 -17.48 9.40 -1.28
C VAL A 790 -16.51 10.58 -1.46
N PRO A 791 -16.97 11.84 -1.60
CA PRO A 791 -16.05 12.98 -1.60
C PRO A 791 -15.24 12.94 -0.31
N LEU A 792 -13.91 12.99 -0.42
CA LEU A 792 -13.02 13.02 0.75
C LEU A 792 -13.45 14.15 1.68
N ARG A 793 -14.10 13.83 2.79
CA ARG A 793 -14.28 14.73 3.93
C ARG A 793 -13.00 14.72 4.78
N ASP A 794 -12.73 15.85 5.42
CA ASP A 794 -11.46 16.16 6.10
C ASP A 794 -11.13 15.29 7.33
N ASP A 795 -11.93 14.27 7.66
CA ASP A 795 -11.78 13.39 8.83
C ASP A 795 -11.28 11.97 8.52
N LEU A 796 -10.86 11.67 7.28
CA LEU A 796 -10.23 10.38 6.88
C LEU A 796 -11.04 9.12 7.26
N LEU A 797 -12.32 9.26 7.58
CA LEU A 797 -13.22 8.16 7.89
C LEU A 797 -13.70 7.42 6.62
N ASP A 798 -13.49 7.99 5.43
CA ASP A 798 -14.13 7.52 4.21
C ASP A 798 -13.15 6.95 3.17
N LEU A 799 -12.63 5.76 3.48
CA LEU A 799 -11.86 4.89 2.55
C LEU A 799 -12.74 4.20 1.50
N ASN A 800 -13.81 4.83 1.03
CA ASN A 800 -14.85 4.17 0.24
C ASN A 800 -15.38 2.86 0.91
N HIS A 801 -15.25 2.77 2.24
CA HIS A 801 -15.51 1.56 3.04
C HIS A 801 -16.71 1.69 4.01
N ALA A 802 -17.42 2.83 3.95
CA ALA A 802 -18.51 3.15 4.85
C ALA A 802 -19.73 2.24 4.64
N ALA A 803 -20.27 1.69 5.73
CA ALA A 803 -21.41 0.77 5.69
C ALA A 803 -22.64 1.38 5.01
N GLN A 804 -22.94 2.64 5.32
CA GLN A 804 -24.07 3.38 4.77
C GLN A 804 -23.94 3.54 3.26
N ALA A 805 -22.73 3.76 2.73
CA ALA A 805 -22.48 3.94 1.30
C ALA A 805 -22.66 2.62 0.53
N TYR A 806 -22.15 1.50 1.05
CA TYR A 806 -22.43 0.17 0.51
C TYR A 806 -23.93 -0.10 0.44
N LEU A 807 -24.59 0.01 1.59
CA LEU A 807 -25.98 -0.36 1.77
C LEU A 807 -26.96 0.59 1.05
N SER A 808 -26.56 1.83 0.78
CA SER A 808 -27.40 2.81 0.05
C SER A 808 -27.10 2.88 -1.46
N SER A 809 -26.10 2.15 -1.95
CA SER A 809 -25.67 2.19 -3.35
C SER A 809 -26.78 1.79 -4.33
N ALA A 810 -26.74 2.29 -5.56
CA ALA A 810 -27.72 1.94 -6.60
C ALA A 810 -27.77 0.41 -6.87
N THR A 811 -26.61 -0.25 -6.82
CA THR A 811 -26.51 -1.72 -6.93
C THR A 811 -27.19 -2.41 -5.75
N SER A 812 -27.09 -1.90 -4.53
CA SER A 812 -27.78 -2.47 -3.37
C SER A 812 -29.29 -2.22 -3.43
N GLN A 813 -29.72 -1.05 -3.91
CA GLN A 813 -31.14 -0.73 -4.13
C GLN A 813 -31.82 -1.68 -5.12
N THR A 814 -31.11 -2.10 -6.17
CA THR A 814 -31.67 -2.95 -7.22
C THR A 814 -31.38 -4.44 -7.00
N GLY A 815 -30.21 -4.77 -6.45
CA GLY A 815 -29.68 -6.13 -6.33
C GLY A 815 -29.80 -6.74 -4.94
N LEU A 816 -29.69 -5.98 -3.84
CA LEU A 816 -29.70 -6.51 -2.47
C LEU A 816 -31.09 -6.43 -1.83
N TRP A 817 -31.62 -5.22 -1.62
CA TRP A 817 -32.82 -4.99 -0.79
C TRP A 817 -34.08 -5.67 -1.31
N PRO A 818 -34.37 -5.66 -2.63
CA PRO A 818 -35.53 -6.39 -3.15
C PRO A 818 -35.41 -7.91 -2.92
N GLN A 819 -34.18 -8.45 -2.94
CA GLN A 819 -33.96 -9.87 -2.67
C GLN A 819 -34.09 -10.18 -1.18
N LEU A 820 -33.53 -9.36 -0.28
CA LEU A 820 -33.70 -9.55 1.17
C LEU A 820 -35.17 -9.46 1.61
N ALA A 821 -35.95 -8.53 1.03
CA ALA A 821 -37.37 -8.40 1.34
C ALA A 821 -38.23 -9.59 0.85
N ARG A 822 -37.78 -10.25 -0.24
CA ARG A 822 -38.44 -11.43 -0.85
C ARG A 822 -37.99 -12.75 -0.23
N ASP A 823 -36.70 -12.92 0.02
CA ASP A 823 -36.07 -14.19 0.42
C ASP A 823 -36.49 -14.65 1.83
N VAL A 824 -37.08 -13.75 2.64
CA VAL A 824 -37.63 -14.07 3.98
C VAL A 824 -39.00 -14.79 3.91
N VAL A 825 -39.67 -14.83 2.75
CA VAL A 825 -41.00 -15.46 2.60
C VAL A 825 -40.94 -16.95 2.30
N ALA A 826 -39.79 -17.47 1.86
CA ALA A 826 -39.65 -18.87 1.43
C ALA A 826 -38.95 -19.75 2.49
N ALA A 827 -39.06 -19.42 3.77
CA ALA A 827 -38.42 -20.16 4.87
C ALA A 827 -38.91 -21.62 5.03
N SER A 828 -39.89 -22.07 4.23
CA SER A 828 -40.45 -23.42 4.31
C SER A 828 -40.77 -24.02 2.94
N ALA A 829 -39.82 -24.09 2.00
CA ALA A 829 -39.94 -25.00 0.85
C ALA A 829 -38.62 -25.17 0.10
N LEU A 830 -37.86 -26.21 0.43
CA LEU A 830 -37.14 -27.10 -0.50
C LEU A 830 -36.22 -28.01 0.33
N GLU A 831 -36.81 -29.07 0.90
CA GLU A 831 -36.03 -30.26 1.21
C GLU A 831 -35.57 -30.85 -0.12
N VAL A 832 -34.28 -30.72 -0.44
CA VAL A 832 -33.64 -31.57 -1.44
C VAL A 832 -33.28 -32.88 -0.74
N PRO A 833 -33.76 -34.05 -1.20
CA PRO A 833 -33.56 -35.30 -0.50
C PRO A 833 -32.08 -35.61 -0.30
N ALA A 834 -31.72 -36.00 0.93
CA ALA A 834 -30.40 -36.53 1.26
C ALA A 834 -30.08 -37.74 0.38
N PHE A 835 -29.23 -37.55 -0.64
CA PHE A 835 -28.68 -38.68 -1.38
C PHE A 835 -27.51 -39.26 -0.58
N LEU A 836 -27.85 -40.31 0.18
CA LEU A 836 -27.01 -41.39 0.72
C LEU A 836 -25.49 -41.15 0.73
N SER A 837 -24.95 -40.99 1.93
CA SER A 837 -23.55 -41.29 2.20
C SER A 837 -23.30 -42.79 1.92
N ARG A 838 -22.74 -43.11 0.75
CA ARG A 838 -22.02 -44.38 0.57
C ARG A 838 -20.59 -44.18 1.04
N SER A 839 -20.26 -44.85 2.14
CA SER A 839 -18.92 -45.04 2.66
C SER A 839 -18.10 -45.93 1.71
N GLY A 840 -16.82 -45.61 1.52
CA GLY A 840 -15.79 -46.62 1.26
C GLY A 840 -15.28 -46.87 -0.16
N GLN A 841 -15.78 -46.23 -1.23
CA GLN A 841 -15.18 -46.38 -2.58
C GLN A 841 -14.56 -45.07 -3.09
N ARG A 842 -13.46 -45.17 -3.86
CA ARG A 842 -12.84 -44.05 -4.58
C ARG A 842 -13.93 -43.34 -5.38
N LYS A 843 -14.23 -42.07 -5.08
CA LYS A 843 -15.23 -41.34 -5.84
C LYS A 843 -14.60 -40.92 -7.15
N ARG A 844 -15.18 -41.34 -8.26
CA ARG A 844 -14.84 -40.94 -9.62
C ARG A 844 -15.87 -39.91 -10.06
N ARG A 845 -15.46 -38.76 -10.57
CA ARG A 845 -16.37 -37.76 -11.16
C ARG A 845 -15.79 -37.20 -12.44
N ALA A 846 -16.64 -36.89 -13.40
CA ALA A 846 -16.23 -36.23 -14.61
C ALA A 846 -17.17 -35.09 -15.01
N LEU A 847 -16.57 -33.97 -15.43
CA LEU A 847 -17.26 -32.91 -16.15
C LEU A 847 -16.81 -32.99 -17.60
N VAL A 848 -17.77 -33.14 -18.50
CA VAL A 848 -17.52 -33.33 -19.93
C VAL A 848 -18.33 -32.27 -20.67
N VAL A 849 -17.64 -31.39 -21.38
CA VAL A 849 -18.19 -30.18 -21.98
C VAL A 849 -17.96 -30.19 -23.48
N GLY A 850 -19.01 -29.90 -24.24
CA GLY A 850 -19.00 -29.92 -25.70
C GLY A 850 -19.88 -28.80 -26.24
N ILE A 851 -19.35 -27.97 -27.14
CA ILE A 851 -20.11 -26.84 -27.70
C ILE A 851 -20.02 -26.86 -29.21
N ASN A 852 -21.16 -27.04 -29.86
CA ASN A 852 -21.34 -27.03 -31.32
C ASN A 852 -22.11 -25.78 -31.76
N ASP A 853 -23.23 -25.50 -31.11
CA ASP A 853 -24.19 -24.47 -31.54
C ASP A 853 -23.86 -23.10 -30.95
N TYR A 854 -22.72 -22.51 -31.33
CA TYR A 854 -22.41 -21.14 -30.93
C TYR A 854 -23.42 -20.13 -31.52
N PRO A 855 -23.77 -19.06 -30.78
CA PRO A 855 -24.72 -18.04 -31.24
C PRO A 855 -24.33 -17.39 -32.57
N GLU A 856 -23.03 -17.19 -32.79
CA GLU A 856 -22.49 -16.70 -34.06
C GLU A 856 -22.47 -17.84 -35.10
N PRO A 857 -23.19 -17.72 -36.24
CA PRO A 857 -23.30 -18.81 -37.22
C PRO A 857 -21.95 -19.28 -37.80
N GLY A 858 -20.97 -18.39 -37.92
CA GLY A 858 -19.62 -18.69 -38.41
C GLY A 858 -18.73 -19.41 -37.40
N ALA A 859 -19.09 -19.39 -36.12
CA ALA A 859 -18.36 -20.04 -35.03
C ALA A 859 -18.98 -21.39 -34.62
N ARG A 860 -19.93 -21.92 -35.39
CA ARG A 860 -20.48 -23.25 -35.08
C ARG A 860 -19.42 -24.33 -35.30
N LEU A 861 -19.55 -25.47 -34.63
CA LEU A 861 -18.74 -26.67 -34.78
C LEU A 861 -19.66 -27.90 -34.88
N ASP A 862 -19.15 -29.02 -35.41
CA ASP A 862 -19.98 -30.22 -35.63
C ASP A 862 -19.52 -31.40 -34.76
N GLY A 863 -18.25 -31.45 -34.36
CA GLY A 863 -17.67 -32.62 -33.69
C GLY A 863 -17.65 -32.59 -32.16
N CYS A 864 -17.88 -31.46 -31.50
CA CYS A 864 -17.61 -31.31 -30.06
C CYS A 864 -18.58 -32.12 -29.19
N ILE A 865 -19.85 -32.15 -29.57
CA ILE A 865 -20.86 -32.97 -28.89
C ILE A 865 -20.56 -34.46 -29.08
N ASN A 866 -20.05 -34.88 -30.23
CA ASN A 866 -19.69 -36.28 -30.46
C ASN A 866 -18.49 -36.69 -29.60
N ASP A 867 -17.55 -35.78 -29.36
CA ASP A 867 -16.43 -36.00 -28.46
C ASP A 867 -16.86 -36.23 -27.01
N THR A 868 -17.88 -35.49 -26.53
CA THR A 868 -18.36 -35.70 -25.16
C THR A 868 -18.95 -37.10 -24.99
N TYR A 869 -19.62 -37.63 -26.01
CA TYR A 869 -20.12 -39.01 -26.00
C TYR A 869 -18.98 -40.03 -26.05
N LEU A 870 -17.92 -39.80 -26.84
CA LEU A 870 -16.73 -40.67 -26.87
C LEU A 870 -16.02 -40.73 -25.51
N ILE A 871 -15.81 -39.57 -24.89
CA ILE A 871 -15.15 -39.46 -23.59
C ILE A 871 -16.04 -40.03 -22.48
N SER A 872 -17.33 -39.71 -22.48
CA SER A 872 -18.30 -40.30 -21.55
C SER A 872 -18.29 -41.83 -21.63
N ARG A 873 -18.29 -42.39 -22.83
CA ARG A 873 -18.16 -43.85 -23.05
C ARG A 873 -16.84 -44.39 -22.51
N MET A 874 -15.71 -43.77 -22.86
CA MET A 874 -14.38 -44.18 -22.37
C MET A 874 -14.34 -44.19 -20.83
N LEU A 875 -14.88 -43.16 -20.19
CA LEU A 875 -14.91 -43.06 -18.73
C LEU A 875 -15.82 -44.13 -18.10
N GLN A 876 -16.99 -44.38 -18.67
CA GLN A 876 -17.90 -45.43 -18.19
C GLN A 876 -17.27 -46.83 -18.32
N GLU A 877 -16.61 -47.12 -19.44
CA GLU A 877 -15.87 -48.38 -19.63
C GLU A 877 -14.64 -48.48 -18.71
N SER A 878 -14.14 -47.34 -18.24
CA SER A 878 -13.09 -47.25 -17.20
C SER A 878 -13.66 -47.35 -15.76
N GLY A 879 -14.98 -47.51 -15.63
CA GLY A 879 -15.69 -47.68 -14.36
C GLY A 879 -16.10 -46.38 -13.67
N TYR A 880 -16.43 -45.33 -14.45
CA TYR A 880 -17.16 -44.16 -13.94
C TYR A 880 -18.66 -44.45 -14.05
N ASP A 881 -19.42 -44.24 -12.98
CA ASP A 881 -20.88 -44.35 -13.04
C ASP A 881 -21.48 -43.20 -13.85
N ALA A 882 -22.50 -43.47 -14.66
CA ALA A 882 -23.14 -42.44 -15.49
C ALA A 882 -23.68 -41.25 -14.67
N GLY A 883 -24.13 -41.49 -13.43
CA GLY A 883 -24.59 -40.44 -12.51
C GLY A 883 -23.47 -39.55 -11.97
N ASP A 884 -22.22 -39.99 -12.08
CA ASP A 884 -21.02 -39.23 -11.70
C ASP A 884 -20.33 -38.56 -12.90
N ILE A 885 -20.99 -38.54 -14.07
CA ILE A 885 -20.56 -37.79 -15.25
C ILE A 885 -21.59 -36.70 -15.52
N ARG A 886 -21.16 -35.44 -15.50
CA ARG A 886 -22.01 -34.30 -15.89
C ARG A 886 -21.63 -33.82 -17.27
N LEU A 887 -22.62 -33.79 -18.16
CA LEU A 887 -22.51 -33.26 -19.50
C LEU A 887 -23.01 -31.82 -19.55
N LEU A 888 -22.25 -30.94 -20.20
CA LEU A 888 -22.63 -29.55 -20.41
C LEU A 888 -22.51 -29.20 -21.90
N HIS A 889 -23.65 -28.92 -22.55
CA HIS A 889 -23.74 -28.75 -24.00
C HIS A 889 -24.37 -27.43 -24.41
N ASP A 890 -23.83 -26.83 -25.47
CA ASP A 890 -24.41 -25.71 -26.24
C ASP A 890 -24.96 -24.59 -25.35
N ALA A 891 -26.22 -24.18 -25.53
CA ALA A 891 -26.86 -23.09 -24.76
C ALA A 891 -26.84 -23.27 -23.24
N ARG A 892 -26.54 -24.47 -22.73
CA ARG A 892 -26.36 -24.72 -21.31
C ARG A 892 -24.92 -24.53 -20.86
N ALA A 893 -23.95 -24.56 -21.76
CA ALA A 893 -22.53 -24.35 -21.50
C ALA A 893 -22.17 -22.85 -21.40
N THR A 894 -22.96 -22.11 -20.63
CA THR A 894 -22.65 -20.73 -20.23
C THR A 894 -21.54 -20.72 -19.18
N ARG A 895 -20.86 -19.59 -19.00
CA ARG A 895 -19.83 -19.42 -17.95
C ARG A 895 -20.35 -19.75 -16.56
N ALA A 896 -21.53 -19.25 -16.22
CA ALA A 896 -22.14 -19.51 -14.91
C ALA A 896 -22.35 -21.02 -14.68
N ASN A 897 -22.91 -21.73 -15.67
CA ASN A 897 -23.15 -23.16 -15.56
C ASN A 897 -21.84 -23.96 -15.60
N PHE A 898 -20.86 -23.56 -16.41
CA PHE A 898 -19.55 -24.20 -16.45
C PHE A 898 -18.84 -24.12 -15.09
N VAL A 899 -18.84 -22.94 -14.48
CA VAL A 899 -18.31 -22.69 -13.13
C VAL A 899 -19.02 -23.55 -12.08
N GLU A 900 -20.36 -23.57 -12.08
CA GLU A 900 -21.16 -24.40 -11.15
C GLU A 900 -20.82 -25.90 -11.28
N ARG A 901 -20.63 -26.38 -12.52
CA ARG A 901 -20.30 -27.78 -12.78
C ARG A 901 -18.86 -28.11 -12.42
N LEU A 902 -17.94 -27.15 -12.62
CA LEU A 902 -16.55 -27.30 -12.24
C LEU A 902 -16.38 -27.31 -10.72
N GLU A 903 -17.16 -26.48 -9.99
CA GLU A 903 -17.29 -26.56 -8.54
C GLU A 903 -17.70 -27.97 -8.10
N TRP A 904 -18.78 -28.51 -8.66
CA TRP A 904 -19.24 -29.86 -8.35
C TRP A 904 -18.18 -30.94 -8.63
N LEU A 905 -17.39 -30.76 -9.68
CA LEU A 905 -16.32 -31.68 -10.03
C LEU A 905 -15.29 -31.74 -8.90
N VAL A 906 -14.83 -30.57 -8.43
CA VAL A 906 -13.78 -30.49 -7.39
C VAL A 906 -14.31 -30.61 -5.96
N GLU A 907 -15.61 -30.45 -5.75
CA GLU A 907 -16.26 -30.46 -4.44
C GLU A 907 -16.09 -31.82 -3.72
N GLY A 908 -15.63 -31.75 -2.47
CA GLY A 908 -15.51 -32.90 -1.59
C GLY A 908 -14.47 -33.95 -2.03
N ALA A 909 -13.55 -33.60 -2.93
CA ALA A 909 -12.49 -34.48 -3.38
C ALA A 909 -11.55 -34.89 -2.23
N ARG A 910 -11.24 -36.19 -2.15
CA ARG A 910 -10.36 -36.78 -1.13
C ARG A 910 -9.13 -37.42 -1.77
N ALA A 911 -8.13 -37.72 -0.94
CA ALA A 911 -6.99 -38.55 -1.32
C ALA A 911 -7.46 -39.84 -2.01
N GLY A 912 -6.95 -40.12 -3.22
CA GLY A 912 -7.29 -41.31 -4.01
C GLY A 912 -8.55 -41.20 -4.88
N ASP A 913 -9.29 -40.09 -4.81
CA ASP A 913 -10.38 -39.79 -5.74
C ASP A 913 -9.85 -39.47 -7.14
N GLU A 914 -10.63 -39.79 -8.18
CA GLU A 914 -10.30 -39.48 -9.57
C GLU A 914 -11.30 -38.45 -10.13
N ARG A 915 -10.78 -37.43 -10.80
CA ARG A 915 -11.53 -36.32 -11.39
C ARG A 915 -11.09 -36.15 -12.84
N VAL A 916 -12.06 -35.97 -13.72
CA VAL A 916 -11.79 -35.70 -15.13
C VAL A 916 -12.53 -34.44 -15.55
N LEU A 917 -11.80 -33.49 -16.13
CA LEU A 917 -12.39 -32.41 -16.91
C LEU A 917 -12.07 -32.66 -18.38
N PHE A 918 -13.09 -32.73 -19.21
CA PHE A 918 -12.96 -32.73 -20.66
C PHE A 918 -13.70 -31.54 -21.23
N TYR A 919 -13.04 -30.79 -22.11
CA TYR A 919 -13.63 -29.67 -22.83
C TYR A 919 -13.32 -29.80 -24.32
N SER A 920 -14.36 -29.74 -25.13
CA SER A 920 -14.30 -29.72 -26.60
C SER A 920 -15.14 -28.54 -27.10
N GLY A 921 -14.52 -27.65 -27.86
CA GLY A 921 -15.13 -26.40 -28.29
C GLY A 921 -14.09 -25.40 -28.77
N HIS A 922 -14.46 -24.13 -28.84
CA HIS A 922 -13.54 -23.06 -29.19
C HIS A 922 -12.64 -22.66 -28.01
N GLY A 923 -11.39 -22.33 -28.31
CA GLY A 923 -10.45 -21.65 -27.43
C GLY A 923 -9.90 -20.41 -28.14
N THR A 924 -9.48 -19.41 -27.36
CA THR A 924 -8.89 -18.18 -27.87
C THR A 924 -7.91 -17.57 -26.86
N GLN A 925 -7.20 -16.53 -27.28
CA GLN A 925 -6.36 -15.70 -26.44
C GLN A 925 -6.95 -14.30 -26.34
N LEU A 926 -6.97 -13.75 -25.14
CA LEU A 926 -7.38 -12.37 -24.88
C LEU A 926 -6.15 -11.55 -24.53
N PRO A 927 -5.96 -10.36 -25.12
CA PRO A 927 -4.98 -9.42 -24.63
C PRO A 927 -5.39 -9.02 -23.20
N ALA A 928 -4.53 -9.31 -22.24
CA ALA A 928 -4.66 -8.71 -20.93
C ALA A 928 -3.97 -7.34 -20.98
N TYR A 929 -4.64 -6.38 -20.36
CA TYR A 929 -4.17 -5.01 -20.32
C TYR A 929 -3.52 -4.76 -18.98
N SER A 930 -2.37 -4.10 -19.04
CA SER A 930 -1.86 -3.32 -17.91
C SER A 930 -2.84 -2.18 -17.60
N SER A 931 -2.81 -1.63 -16.40
CA SER A 931 -3.58 -0.48 -15.95
C SER A 931 -3.20 0.80 -16.72
N SER A 932 -2.04 0.81 -17.37
CA SER A 932 -1.70 1.82 -18.39
C SER A 932 -2.57 1.72 -19.66
N GLY A 933 -3.41 0.68 -19.79
CA GLY A 933 -4.27 0.43 -20.94
C GLY A 933 -3.55 -0.22 -22.12
N GLU A 934 -2.27 -0.56 -21.97
CA GLU A 934 -1.51 -1.29 -22.99
C GLU A 934 -1.66 -2.80 -22.82
N ALA A 935 -1.93 -3.49 -23.93
CA ALA A 935 -1.88 -4.95 -23.97
C ALA A 935 -0.43 -5.41 -23.76
N ASP A 936 -0.14 -6.04 -22.62
CA ASP A 936 1.22 -6.39 -22.17
C ASP A 936 1.46 -7.91 -22.11
N ARG A 937 0.39 -8.70 -22.07
CA ARG A 937 0.41 -10.17 -22.08
C ARG A 937 -0.85 -10.74 -22.72
N MET A 938 -0.86 -12.04 -23.01
CA MET A 938 -2.03 -12.76 -23.51
C MET A 938 -2.50 -13.77 -22.45
N ASP A 939 -3.78 -13.75 -22.12
CA ASP A 939 -4.42 -14.77 -21.27
C ASP A 939 -5.15 -15.78 -22.18
N GLU A 940 -4.98 -17.07 -21.90
CA GLU A 940 -5.70 -18.14 -22.59
C GLU A 940 -7.10 -18.27 -21.99
N THR A 941 -8.13 -18.40 -22.84
CA THR A 941 -9.51 -18.54 -22.39
C THR A 941 -10.25 -19.61 -23.17
N LEU A 942 -11.15 -20.30 -22.46
CA LEU A 942 -12.15 -21.14 -23.10
C LEU A 942 -13.28 -20.25 -23.62
N VAL A 943 -13.82 -20.57 -24.79
CA VAL A 943 -14.96 -19.87 -25.41
C VAL A 943 -16.23 -20.65 -25.07
N LEU A 944 -16.89 -20.23 -24.00
CA LEU A 944 -18.17 -20.77 -23.56
C LEU A 944 -19.33 -20.21 -24.41
N TYR A 945 -20.54 -20.76 -24.27
CA TYR A 945 -21.66 -20.42 -25.17
C TYR A 945 -22.03 -18.93 -25.15
N ASP A 946 -21.92 -18.31 -23.98
CA ASP A 946 -22.21 -16.89 -23.72
C ASP A 946 -20.97 -16.00 -23.85
N PHE A 947 -19.88 -16.50 -24.44
CA PHE A 947 -18.64 -15.72 -24.61
C PHE A 947 -18.89 -14.48 -25.48
N ASP A 948 -18.52 -13.32 -24.93
CA ASP A 948 -18.50 -12.04 -25.60
C ASP A 948 -17.09 -11.45 -25.49
N TRP A 949 -16.56 -10.90 -26.58
CA TRP A 949 -15.22 -10.29 -26.60
C TRP A 949 -15.13 -9.06 -25.68
N ASP A 950 -16.25 -8.35 -25.47
CA ASP A 950 -16.30 -7.08 -24.74
C ASP A 950 -16.81 -7.21 -23.29
N ASP A 951 -17.38 -8.36 -22.90
CA ASP A 951 -17.87 -8.60 -21.52
C ASP A 951 -16.98 -9.59 -20.75
N GLU A 952 -16.12 -9.05 -19.88
CA GLU A 952 -15.23 -9.83 -19.00
C GLU A 952 -15.98 -10.84 -18.11
N ASN A 953 -17.26 -10.60 -17.79
CA ASN A 953 -18.06 -11.52 -16.99
C ASN A 953 -18.39 -12.81 -17.71
N THR A 954 -18.10 -12.90 -19.02
CA THR A 954 -18.29 -14.09 -19.85
C THR A 954 -16.98 -14.87 -20.09
N HIS A 955 -15.82 -14.32 -19.67
CA HIS A 955 -14.51 -14.92 -19.91
C HIS A 955 -14.14 -15.99 -18.88
N PHE A 956 -13.59 -17.11 -19.34
CA PHE A 956 -13.07 -18.19 -18.48
C PHE A 956 -11.59 -18.44 -18.76
N THR A 957 -10.74 -17.66 -18.08
CA THR A 957 -9.28 -17.67 -18.28
C THR A 957 -8.57 -18.79 -17.54
N ASP A 958 -7.36 -19.11 -17.97
CA ASP A 958 -6.41 -20.01 -17.31
C ASP A 958 -6.20 -19.67 -15.82
N LYS A 959 -6.17 -18.38 -15.46
CA LYS A 959 -6.09 -17.89 -14.07
C LYS A 959 -7.29 -18.31 -13.26
N LEU A 960 -8.50 -18.20 -13.82
CA LEU A 960 -9.72 -18.64 -13.15
C LEU A 960 -9.71 -20.15 -12.98
N PHE A 961 -9.29 -20.90 -14.01
CA PHE A 961 -9.15 -22.35 -13.94
C PHE A 961 -8.15 -22.81 -12.86
N ARG A 962 -7.03 -22.09 -12.73
CA ARG A 962 -6.01 -22.33 -11.69
C ARG A 962 -6.58 -22.29 -10.28
N GLN A 963 -7.57 -21.45 -10.03
CA GLN A 963 -8.20 -21.38 -8.72
C GLN A 963 -8.86 -22.72 -8.37
N PHE A 964 -9.63 -23.33 -9.28
CA PHE A 964 -10.33 -24.59 -9.02
C PHE A 964 -9.40 -25.76 -8.67
N TYR A 965 -8.37 -26.02 -9.47
CA TYR A 965 -7.52 -27.19 -9.24
C TYR A 965 -6.51 -26.99 -8.10
N SER A 966 -6.16 -25.73 -7.77
CA SER A 966 -5.30 -25.44 -6.61
C SER A 966 -5.89 -25.90 -5.28
N HIS A 967 -7.20 -26.12 -5.26
CA HIS A 967 -7.98 -26.55 -4.10
C HIS A 967 -8.05 -28.07 -3.90
N LEU A 968 -7.43 -28.87 -4.76
CA LEU A 968 -7.44 -30.33 -4.64
C LEU A 968 -6.41 -30.82 -3.62
N PRO A 969 -6.73 -31.89 -2.86
CA PRO A 969 -5.80 -32.47 -1.90
C PRO A 969 -4.59 -33.10 -2.60
N PHE A 970 -3.39 -32.64 -2.24
CA PHE A 970 -2.11 -33.22 -2.62
C PHE A 970 -1.56 -34.11 -1.50
N ASP A 971 -0.82 -35.15 -1.88
CA ASP A 971 0.08 -35.91 -0.99
C ASP A 971 1.43 -36.06 -1.72
N PRO A 972 2.56 -35.65 -1.11
CA PRO A 972 3.90 -35.85 -1.68
C PRO A 972 4.27 -37.32 -1.94
N ASN A 973 3.55 -38.28 -1.36
CA ASN A 973 3.70 -39.71 -1.64
C ASN A 973 2.79 -40.23 -2.77
N GLY A 974 2.05 -39.36 -3.46
CA GLY A 974 1.26 -39.72 -4.65
C GLY A 974 -0.19 -40.18 -4.39
N HIS A 975 -0.71 -40.00 -3.16
CA HIS A 975 -2.09 -40.39 -2.81
C HIS A 975 -3.12 -39.24 -2.83
N GLY A 976 -2.79 -38.07 -3.40
CA GLY A 976 -3.73 -36.95 -3.54
C GLY A 976 -4.94 -37.26 -4.44
N ALA A 977 -5.88 -36.32 -4.56
CA ALA A 977 -6.93 -36.40 -5.58
C ALA A 977 -6.29 -36.23 -6.97
N LYS A 978 -6.62 -37.14 -7.88
CA LYS A 978 -6.10 -37.13 -9.25
C LYS A 978 -7.06 -36.36 -10.14
N LEU A 979 -6.68 -35.16 -10.58
CA LEU A 979 -7.39 -34.44 -11.63
C LEU A 979 -6.63 -34.57 -12.94
N THR A 980 -7.31 -35.12 -13.95
CA THR A 980 -6.87 -35.13 -15.33
C THR A 980 -7.74 -34.19 -16.14
N VAL A 981 -7.12 -33.32 -16.93
CA VAL A 981 -7.78 -32.29 -17.73
C VAL A 981 -7.42 -32.53 -19.19
N MET A 982 -8.41 -32.45 -20.07
CA MET A 982 -8.27 -32.64 -21.50
C MET A 982 -8.93 -31.47 -22.24
N PHE A 983 -8.14 -30.74 -23.02
CA PHE A 983 -8.60 -29.63 -23.84
C PHE A 983 -8.47 -29.97 -25.33
N ASP A 984 -9.61 -30.12 -26.01
CA ASP A 984 -9.73 -30.30 -27.46
C ASP A 984 -10.23 -29.00 -28.11
N CYS A 985 -9.37 -27.99 -28.11
CA CYS A 985 -9.61 -26.64 -28.62
C CYS A 985 -8.29 -25.97 -29.09
N CYS A 986 -8.37 -24.89 -29.87
CA CYS A 986 -7.21 -24.12 -30.36
C CYS A 986 -6.77 -23.02 -29.37
N TYR A 987 -5.56 -22.48 -29.57
CA TYR A 987 -4.94 -21.37 -28.83
C TYR A 987 -4.61 -21.67 -27.36
N ALA A 988 -3.94 -22.80 -27.15
CA ALA A 988 -2.81 -22.85 -26.22
C ALA A 988 -1.52 -22.27 -26.86
N GLY A 989 -1.59 -21.69 -28.10
CA GLY A 989 -0.64 -20.80 -28.86
C GLY A 989 -0.95 -20.58 -30.37
N GLY A 990 -0.06 -19.98 -31.18
CA GLY A 990 -0.38 -19.26 -32.46
C GLY A 990 -0.34 -19.95 -33.87
N MET A 991 -0.77 -19.21 -34.93
CA MET A 991 -1.17 -19.60 -36.33
C MET A 991 -0.03 -19.99 -37.34
N THR A 992 -0.18 -20.82 -38.42
CA THR A 992 -1.03 -20.76 -39.66
C THR A 992 -1.06 -22.08 -40.52
N ARG A 993 -2.05 -22.16 -41.44
CA ARG A 993 -2.32 -23.06 -42.61
C ARG A 993 -2.56 -24.58 -42.41
N GLY A 994 -3.85 -24.97 -42.49
CA GLY A 994 -4.33 -26.34 -42.72
C GLY A 994 -5.74 -26.31 -43.37
N ASN A 995 -6.12 -27.36 -44.09
CA ASN A 995 -7.36 -27.43 -44.89
C ASN A 995 -8.62 -27.92 -44.12
N GLY A 996 -8.56 -28.07 -42.78
CA GLY A 996 -9.66 -28.58 -41.95
C GLY A 996 -10.42 -27.48 -41.15
N ARG A 997 -11.62 -27.80 -40.63
CA ARG A 997 -12.37 -26.90 -39.72
C ARG A 997 -11.66 -26.83 -38.38
N VAL A 998 -11.38 -25.59 -37.95
CA VAL A 998 -10.50 -25.26 -36.82
C VAL A 998 -11.33 -24.99 -35.57
N ARG A 999 -10.92 -25.54 -34.42
CA ARG A 999 -11.58 -25.32 -33.12
C ARG A 999 -11.10 -24.07 -32.40
N GLY A 1000 -11.13 -22.93 -33.08
CA GLY A 1000 -10.84 -21.61 -32.51
C GLY A 1000 -11.61 -20.51 -33.25
N ILE A 1001 -11.94 -19.43 -32.55
CA ILE A 1001 -12.54 -18.24 -33.15
C ILE A 1001 -11.46 -17.24 -33.54
N THR A 1002 -11.72 -16.45 -34.58
CA THR A 1002 -10.77 -15.40 -34.99
C THR A 1002 -11.12 -14.11 -34.25
N PRO A 1003 -10.15 -13.43 -33.61
CA PRO A 1003 -10.42 -12.16 -32.97
C PRO A 1003 -10.97 -11.11 -33.95
N PRO A 1004 -11.89 -10.24 -33.50
CA PRO A 1004 -12.30 -9.03 -34.21
C PRO A 1004 -11.10 -8.18 -34.65
N SER A 1005 -11.28 -7.34 -35.67
CA SER A 1005 -10.17 -6.60 -36.29
C SER A 1005 -9.42 -5.68 -35.33
N ASP A 1006 -10.11 -5.07 -34.38
CA ASP A 1006 -9.54 -4.18 -33.39
C ASP A 1006 -8.74 -4.97 -32.32
N ILE A 1007 -9.22 -6.13 -31.88
CA ILE A 1007 -8.48 -7.04 -30.99
C ILE A 1007 -7.27 -7.62 -31.72
N ARG A 1008 -7.42 -8.02 -32.98
CA ARG A 1008 -6.34 -8.55 -33.83
C ARG A 1008 -5.24 -7.50 -34.07
N HIS A 1009 -5.63 -6.24 -34.30
CA HIS A 1009 -4.66 -5.16 -34.46
C HIS A 1009 -3.81 -4.97 -33.20
N ARG A 1010 -4.40 -5.14 -32.00
CA ARG A 1010 -3.67 -5.07 -30.71
C ARG A 1010 -2.66 -6.22 -30.52
N MET A 1011 -2.81 -7.31 -31.28
CA MET A 1011 -1.92 -8.48 -31.29
C MET A 1011 -0.77 -8.37 -32.33
N LEU A 1012 -0.78 -7.33 -33.17
CA LEU A 1012 0.18 -7.12 -34.25
C LEU A 1012 1.06 -5.90 -33.96
N ARG A 1013 2.26 -5.92 -34.53
CA ARG A 1013 3.22 -4.81 -34.54
C ARG A 1013 3.68 -4.61 -35.97
N TRP A 1014 3.68 -3.36 -36.44
CA TRP A 1014 4.29 -3.05 -37.73
C TRP A 1014 5.80 -3.30 -37.68
N ASP A 1015 6.31 -4.16 -38.56
CA ASP A 1015 7.74 -4.33 -38.79
C ASP A 1015 8.18 -3.49 -40.00
N PRO A 1016 8.83 -2.33 -39.77
CA PRO A 1016 9.26 -1.47 -40.86
C PRO A 1016 10.39 -2.08 -41.71
N TYR A 1017 11.07 -3.14 -41.26
CA TYR A 1017 12.16 -3.78 -42.00
C TYR A 1017 11.67 -4.89 -42.93
N ALA A 1018 10.68 -5.67 -42.50
CA ALA A 1018 9.99 -6.63 -43.37
C ALA A 1018 8.96 -5.97 -44.30
N GLY A 1019 8.49 -4.76 -43.96
CA GLY A 1019 7.44 -4.05 -44.69
C GLY A 1019 6.07 -4.71 -44.54
N ASP A 1020 5.85 -5.42 -43.43
CA ASP A 1020 4.64 -6.19 -43.15
C ASP A 1020 4.25 -6.09 -41.66
N TRP A 1021 3.03 -6.49 -41.33
CA TRP A 1021 2.58 -6.62 -39.94
C TRP A 1021 3.11 -7.92 -39.36
N ASP A 1022 3.93 -7.83 -38.31
CA ASP A 1022 4.44 -8.98 -37.56
C ASP A 1022 3.64 -9.17 -36.26
N ARG A 1023 3.74 -10.34 -35.63
CA ARG A 1023 3.11 -10.60 -34.33
C ARG A 1023 3.81 -9.79 -33.24
N ARG A 1024 3.05 -9.15 -32.35
CA ARG A 1024 3.62 -8.48 -31.17
C ARG A 1024 4.22 -9.54 -30.25
N VAL A 1025 5.50 -9.38 -29.90
CA VAL A 1025 6.20 -10.23 -28.93
C VAL A 1025 5.96 -9.63 -27.54
N TYR A 1026 5.25 -10.36 -26.68
CA TYR A 1026 4.98 -9.93 -25.30
C TYR A 1026 6.12 -10.41 -24.37
N ALA A 1027 6.25 -9.85 -23.16
CA ALA A 1027 7.36 -10.17 -22.25
C ALA A 1027 7.44 -11.68 -21.85
N ALA A 1028 6.33 -12.41 -21.99
CA ALA A 1028 6.30 -13.87 -21.83
C ALA A 1028 6.81 -14.65 -23.05
N ASP A 1029 6.82 -14.04 -24.25
CA ASP A 1029 7.32 -14.61 -25.51
C ASP A 1029 8.84 -14.40 -25.68
N SER A 1030 9.45 -13.43 -24.98
CA SER A 1030 10.88 -13.10 -25.08
C SER A 1030 11.82 -14.03 -24.31
N ASP A 1031 11.29 -14.85 -23.40
CA ASP A 1031 12.00 -16.04 -22.89
C ASP A 1031 11.84 -17.15 -23.93
N GLY A 1032 12.66 -17.12 -24.97
CA GLY A 1032 12.63 -18.10 -26.05
C GLY A 1032 12.56 -19.54 -25.52
N ARG A 1033 11.36 -20.13 -25.55
CA ARG A 1033 11.18 -21.58 -25.41
C ARG A 1033 11.56 -22.23 -26.74
N ASP A 1034 12.83 -22.11 -27.11
CA ASP A 1034 13.42 -22.98 -28.11
C ASP A 1034 13.67 -24.34 -27.47
N PHE A 1035 12.83 -25.31 -27.81
CA PHE A 1035 12.94 -26.69 -27.32
C PHE A 1035 13.95 -27.54 -28.12
N SER A 1036 14.74 -26.94 -29.01
CA SER A 1036 15.59 -27.69 -29.95
C SER A 1036 17.09 -27.77 -29.62
N GLU A 1037 17.65 -26.92 -28.75
CA GLU A 1037 19.09 -26.98 -28.46
C GLU A 1037 19.45 -27.73 -27.16
N HIS A 1038 20.10 -28.88 -27.34
CA HIS A 1038 20.89 -29.54 -26.30
C HIS A 1038 22.26 -28.86 -26.20
N ASP A 1039 22.51 -27.98 -25.22
CA ASP A 1039 23.85 -27.89 -24.63
C ASP A 1039 23.89 -27.33 -23.20
N HIS A 1040 24.95 -27.73 -22.50
CA HIS A 1040 25.20 -27.62 -21.09
C HIS A 1040 25.87 -26.28 -20.73
N THR A 1041 25.22 -25.42 -19.94
CA THR A 1041 25.76 -24.77 -18.71
C THR A 1041 24.95 -23.53 -18.31
N SER A 1042 24.73 -23.40 -17.00
CA SER A 1042 24.09 -22.29 -16.27
C SER A 1042 22.54 -22.30 -16.17
N ARG A 1043 22.06 -21.77 -15.04
CA ARG A 1043 20.82 -22.09 -14.33
C ARG A 1043 19.75 -21.01 -14.54
N ALA A 1044 18.53 -21.38 -14.93
CA ALA A 1044 17.25 -20.94 -14.34
C ALA A 1044 16.06 -21.60 -15.09
N LEU A 1045 15.02 -21.96 -14.33
CA LEU A 1045 13.66 -22.35 -14.76
C LEU A 1045 13.54 -23.45 -15.84
N THR A 1046 13.14 -24.65 -15.41
CA THR A 1046 12.61 -25.84 -16.17
C THR A 1046 13.41 -27.14 -16.11
N ARG A 1047 14.56 -27.20 -15.43
CA ARG A 1047 15.27 -28.48 -15.19
C ARG A 1047 15.40 -28.92 -13.74
N THR A 1048 14.52 -28.49 -12.84
CA THR A 1048 14.29 -29.28 -11.62
C THR A 1048 13.34 -30.42 -11.95
N ARG A 1049 13.87 -31.65 -11.96
CA ARG A 1049 13.15 -32.84 -11.56
C ARG A 1049 12.57 -32.59 -10.15
N SER A 1050 11.51 -31.80 -10.02
CA SER A 1050 10.90 -31.54 -8.73
C SER A 1050 10.00 -32.72 -8.41
N THR A 1051 10.46 -33.55 -7.49
CA THR A 1051 9.74 -34.65 -6.85
C THR A 1051 8.47 -34.23 -6.09
N GLN A 1052 8.03 -32.96 -6.19
CA GLN A 1052 6.91 -32.41 -5.42
C GLN A 1052 6.02 -31.53 -6.31
N GLY A 1053 4.86 -32.08 -6.72
CA GLY A 1053 3.90 -31.50 -7.66
C GLY A 1053 3.08 -30.31 -7.14
N ALA A 1054 3.73 -29.18 -6.82
CA ALA A 1054 3.08 -27.96 -6.34
C ALA A 1054 3.23 -26.74 -7.26
N ALA A 1055 2.16 -25.94 -7.40
CA ALA A 1055 2.16 -24.68 -8.18
C ALA A 1055 3.05 -23.60 -7.51
N THR A 1056 3.95 -22.99 -8.28
CA THR A 1056 5.10 -22.20 -7.78
C THR A 1056 4.70 -20.90 -7.06
N GLY A 1057 3.61 -20.23 -7.47
CA GLY A 1057 3.21 -18.91 -6.94
C GLY A 1057 2.34 -18.91 -5.67
N LEU A 1058 2.13 -20.07 -5.02
CA LEU A 1058 1.28 -20.19 -3.83
C LEU A 1058 1.98 -20.94 -2.67
N ARG A 1059 3.29 -21.16 -2.77
CA ARG A 1059 4.04 -21.95 -1.78
C ARG A 1059 4.36 -21.10 -0.55
N PRO A 1060 4.06 -21.57 0.67
CA PRO A 1060 4.69 -21.04 1.87
C PRO A 1060 6.20 -21.28 1.80
N GLU A 1061 7.01 -20.28 2.12
CA GLU A 1061 8.49 -20.40 2.13
C GLU A 1061 8.99 -21.41 3.19
N LYS A 1062 8.17 -21.70 4.22
CA LYS A 1062 8.54 -22.52 5.38
C LYS A 1062 7.70 -23.79 5.49
N LYS A 1063 8.38 -24.95 5.51
CA LYS A 1063 7.79 -26.31 5.64
C LYS A 1063 6.86 -26.50 6.86
N ALA A 1064 7.14 -25.84 7.98
CA ALA A 1064 6.31 -25.93 9.19
C ALA A 1064 4.92 -25.28 9.03
N GLN A 1065 4.83 -24.24 8.21
CA GLN A 1065 3.57 -23.55 7.89
C GLN A 1065 2.67 -24.44 7.03
N LEU A 1066 3.25 -25.13 6.04
CA LEU A 1066 2.57 -26.13 5.22
C LEU A 1066 2.00 -27.29 6.06
N GLN A 1067 2.70 -27.71 7.12
CA GLN A 1067 2.24 -28.76 8.04
C GLN A 1067 1.10 -28.29 8.95
N ARG A 1068 1.14 -27.03 9.43
CA ARG A 1068 0.04 -26.44 10.22
C ARG A 1068 -1.22 -26.25 9.38
N GLN A 1069 -1.07 -25.71 8.16
CA GLN A 1069 -2.14 -25.58 7.18
C GLN A 1069 -2.74 -26.95 6.82
N GLY A 1070 -1.90 -27.96 6.58
CA GLY A 1070 -2.38 -29.32 6.30
C GLY A 1070 -3.23 -29.93 7.42
N LYS A 1071 -2.93 -29.62 8.69
CA LYS A 1071 -3.75 -30.02 9.84
C LYS A 1071 -5.08 -29.25 9.93
N LEU A 1072 -5.10 -27.98 9.53
CA LEU A 1072 -6.28 -27.11 9.57
C LEU A 1072 -7.27 -27.43 8.44
N TYR A 1073 -6.77 -27.72 7.24
CA TYR A 1073 -7.58 -28.00 6.03
C TYR A 1073 -7.84 -29.49 5.79
N GLY A 1074 -7.14 -30.36 6.50
CA GLY A 1074 -7.26 -31.82 6.32
C GLY A 1074 -6.61 -32.36 5.05
N HIS A 1075 -5.81 -31.57 4.33
CA HIS A 1075 -5.03 -32.00 3.17
C HIS A 1075 -3.80 -31.11 2.91
N HIS A 1076 -2.79 -31.61 2.19
CA HIS A 1076 -1.69 -30.78 1.69
C HIS A 1076 -2.06 -30.16 0.33
N GLY A 1077 -1.50 -29.02 -0.06
CA GLY A 1077 -1.79 -28.34 -1.33
C GLY A 1077 -0.98 -27.04 -1.45
N PRO A 1078 -0.87 -26.44 -2.66
CA PRO A 1078 -1.69 -26.70 -3.85
C PRO A 1078 -1.11 -27.74 -4.84
N TYR A 1079 -1.99 -28.52 -5.48
CA TYR A 1079 -1.68 -29.59 -6.45
C TYR A 1079 -1.63 -29.07 -7.91
N MET A 1080 -0.70 -29.59 -8.72
CA MET A 1080 -0.72 -29.40 -10.19
C MET A 1080 -1.38 -30.62 -10.87
N PRO A 1081 -2.48 -30.45 -11.63
CA PRO A 1081 -3.16 -31.55 -12.31
C PRO A 1081 -2.35 -32.06 -13.52
N LEU A 1082 -2.79 -33.20 -14.06
CA LEU A 1082 -2.33 -33.70 -15.35
C LEU A 1082 -3.16 -33.01 -16.44
N MET A 1083 -2.53 -32.25 -17.33
CA MET A 1083 -3.20 -31.54 -18.41
C MET A 1083 -2.76 -32.09 -19.76
N LEU A 1084 -3.72 -32.37 -20.63
CA LEU A 1084 -3.54 -32.91 -21.97
C LEU A 1084 -4.14 -31.92 -22.98
N TYR A 1085 -3.32 -31.46 -23.92
CA TYR A 1085 -3.71 -30.50 -24.96
C TYR A 1085 -3.70 -31.18 -26.33
N ALA A 1086 -4.71 -30.86 -27.15
CA ALA A 1086 -4.89 -31.43 -28.48
C ALA A 1086 -3.84 -30.99 -29.50
N ALA A 1087 -3.27 -29.80 -29.31
CA ALA A 1087 -2.24 -29.20 -30.15
C ALA A 1087 -1.25 -28.43 -29.26
N ARG A 1088 -0.02 -28.24 -29.77
CA ARG A 1088 0.97 -27.36 -29.15
C ARG A 1088 0.49 -25.92 -29.16
N GLU A 1089 1.25 -25.08 -28.48
CA GLU A 1089 1.13 -23.64 -28.55
C GLU A 1089 0.97 -23.25 -30.03
N ASN A 1090 1.96 -23.35 -30.91
CA ASN A 1090 1.80 -22.81 -32.27
C ASN A 1090 1.04 -23.67 -33.32
N GLU A 1091 0.02 -24.43 -32.91
CA GLU A 1091 -0.72 -25.36 -33.79
C GLU A 1091 -2.26 -25.30 -33.58
N LYS A 1092 -3.03 -25.86 -34.52
CA LYS A 1092 -4.50 -25.84 -34.49
C LYS A 1092 -5.08 -27.21 -34.21
N ALA A 1093 -6.03 -27.28 -33.28
CA ALA A 1093 -6.88 -28.45 -33.08
C ALA A 1093 -7.95 -28.54 -34.18
N ASN A 1094 -7.99 -29.66 -34.90
CA ASN A 1094 -8.83 -29.88 -36.07
C ASN A 1094 -9.98 -30.85 -35.80
N GLU A 1095 -11.07 -30.69 -36.56
CA GLU A 1095 -12.09 -31.72 -36.70
C GLU A 1095 -11.61 -32.86 -37.62
N TYR A 1096 -12.07 -34.08 -37.33
CA TYR A 1096 -11.78 -35.30 -38.05
C TYR A 1096 -13.07 -36.04 -38.37
N GLU A 1097 -13.35 -36.22 -39.66
CA GLU A 1097 -14.56 -36.89 -40.14
C GLU A 1097 -14.37 -38.40 -40.28
N VAL A 1098 -15.33 -39.16 -39.74
CA VAL A 1098 -15.42 -40.60 -39.91
C VAL A 1098 -16.80 -40.92 -40.49
N GLY A 1099 -16.86 -41.18 -41.79
CA GLY A 1099 -18.12 -41.30 -42.50
C GLY A 1099 -18.84 -39.95 -42.54
N SER A 1100 -20.08 -39.89 -42.06
CA SER A 1100 -20.89 -38.66 -41.96
C SER A 1100 -20.79 -37.96 -40.59
N THR A 1101 -19.92 -38.43 -39.71
CA THR A 1101 -19.83 -37.96 -38.32
C THR A 1101 -18.49 -37.26 -38.09
N SER A 1102 -18.54 -36.02 -37.58
CA SER A 1102 -17.35 -35.25 -37.20
C SER A 1102 -16.98 -35.51 -35.73
N TYR A 1103 -15.68 -35.55 -35.44
CA TYR A 1103 -15.06 -35.69 -34.12
C TYR A 1103 -13.89 -34.73 -33.97
N GLY A 1104 -13.38 -34.55 -32.76
CA GLY A 1104 -12.07 -33.93 -32.51
C GLY A 1104 -10.96 -34.89 -32.90
N ALA A 1105 -10.01 -34.44 -33.72
CA ALA A 1105 -8.90 -35.27 -34.17
C ALA A 1105 -8.10 -35.87 -33.00
N PHE A 1106 -7.85 -35.06 -31.96
CA PHE A 1106 -7.15 -35.50 -30.76
C PHE A 1106 -7.98 -36.52 -29.96
N THR A 1107 -9.23 -36.17 -29.64
CA THR A 1107 -10.13 -37.04 -28.88
C THR A 1107 -10.30 -38.40 -29.54
N TYR A 1108 -10.53 -38.42 -30.87
CA TYR A 1108 -10.67 -39.66 -31.63
C TYR A 1108 -9.39 -40.50 -31.58
N ALA A 1109 -8.21 -39.88 -31.76
CA ALA A 1109 -6.93 -40.58 -31.75
C ALA A 1109 -6.57 -41.15 -30.35
N VAL A 1110 -6.91 -40.46 -29.25
CA VAL A 1110 -6.73 -40.97 -27.88
C VAL A 1110 -7.56 -42.24 -27.67
N VAL A 1111 -8.84 -42.20 -28.03
CA VAL A 1111 -9.78 -43.32 -27.88
C VAL A 1111 -9.37 -44.50 -28.76
N GLU A 1112 -8.96 -44.25 -30.00
CA GLU A 1112 -8.46 -45.26 -30.92
C GLU A 1112 -7.20 -45.95 -30.38
N GLN A 1113 -6.24 -45.17 -29.88
CA GLN A 1113 -4.99 -45.72 -29.37
C GLN A 1113 -5.20 -46.53 -28.10
N LEU A 1114 -6.06 -46.08 -27.18
CA LEU A 1114 -6.43 -46.85 -26.00
C LEU A 1114 -7.11 -48.18 -26.36
N ARG A 1115 -7.96 -48.19 -27.40
CA ARG A 1115 -8.58 -49.42 -27.91
C ARG A 1115 -7.55 -50.39 -28.48
N LYS A 1116 -6.58 -49.89 -29.25
CA LYS A 1116 -5.49 -50.71 -29.81
C LYS A 1116 -4.63 -51.32 -28.70
N LEU A 1117 -4.21 -50.52 -27.73
CA LEU A 1117 -3.42 -50.99 -26.59
C LEU A 1117 -4.15 -52.06 -25.77
N GLN A 1118 -5.48 -51.93 -25.62
CA GLN A 1118 -6.29 -52.95 -24.97
C GLN A 1118 -6.32 -54.27 -25.76
N GLN A 1119 -6.42 -54.23 -27.10
CA GLN A 1119 -6.39 -55.43 -27.95
C GLN A 1119 -5.03 -56.14 -27.89
N GLU A 1120 -3.95 -55.37 -27.76
CA GLU A 1120 -2.58 -55.87 -27.61
C GLU A 1120 -2.25 -56.28 -26.17
N ASN A 1121 -3.18 -56.06 -25.22
CA ASN A 1121 -2.99 -56.24 -23.77
C ASN A 1121 -1.76 -55.50 -23.21
N VAL A 1122 -1.46 -54.34 -23.79
CA VAL A 1122 -0.37 -53.45 -23.39
C VAL A 1122 -0.93 -52.29 -22.57
N THR A 1123 -0.24 -51.91 -21.50
CA THR A 1123 -0.56 -50.72 -20.71
C THR A 1123 0.58 -49.72 -20.78
N LEU A 1124 0.27 -48.45 -20.95
CA LEU A 1124 1.26 -47.38 -21.07
C LEU A 1124 1.01 -46.30 -20.02
N GLY A 1125 2.07 -45.59 -19.64
CA GLY A 1125 1.95 -44.32 -18.94
C GLY A 1125 1.46 -43.20 -19.87
N PHE A 1126 0.99 -42.09 -19.31
CA PHE A 1126 0.43 -40.99 -20.09
C PHE A 1126 1.43 -40.38 -21.09
N ASP A 1127 2.70 -40.20 -20.73
CA ASP A 1127 3.73 -39.68 -21.65
C ASP A 1127 3.84 -40.55 -22.92
N LYS A 1128 3.86 -41.88 -22.75
CA LYS A 1128 3.98 -42.83 -23.88
C LYS A 1128 2.69 -42.93 -24.69
N LEU A 1129 1.53 -42.79 -24.05
CA LEU A 1129 0.25 -42.74 -24.75
C LEU A 1129 0.18 -41.51 -25.66
N ILE A 1130 0.52 -40.32 -25.15
CA ILE A 1130 0.47 -39.07 -25.91
C ILE A 1130 1.51 -39.07 -27.05
N GLU A 1131 2.70 -39.64 -26.84
CA GLU A 1131 3.69 -39.86 -27.89
C GLU A 1131 3.12 -40.70 -29.06
N GLN A 1132 2.36 -41.76 -28.76
CA GLN A 1132 1.72 -42.60 -29.77
C GLN A 1132 0.54 -41.90 -30.47
N VAL A 1133 -0.26 -41.14 -29.72
CA VAL A 1133 -1.35 -40.33 -30.29
C VAL A 1133 -0.79 -39.30 -31.27
N GLY A 1134 0.35 -38.66 -30.97
CA GLY A 1134 1.04 -37.77 -31.90
C GLY A 1134 1.45 -38.46 -33.20
N LYS A 1135 1.91 -39.71 -33.13
CA LYS A 1135 2.24 -40.53 -34.33
C LYS A 1135 0.99 -40.81 -35.18
N VAL A 1136 -0.15 -41.10 -34.56
CA VAL A 1136 -1.44 -41.32 -35.26
C VAL A 1136 -1.89 -40.04 -35.97
N LEU A 1137 -1.82 -38.89 -35.29
CA LEU A 1137 -2.19 -37.58 -35.85
C LEU A 1137 -1.27 -37.17 -37.01
N SER A 1138 0.04 -37.39 -36.85
CA SER A 1138 1.04 -37.15 -37.90
C SER A 1138 0.81 -38.04 -39.14
N ALA A 1139 0.54 -39.33 -38.95
CA ALA A 1139 0.23 -40.26 -40.04
C ALA A 1139 -1.03 -39.87 -40.84
N ARG A 1140 -1.95 -39.12 -40.22
CA ARG A 1140 -3.18 -38.59 -40.85
C ARG A 1140 -3.01 -37.20 -41.46
N SER A 1141 -1.80 -36.62 -41.41
CA SER A 1141 -1.51 -35.27 -41.94
C SER A 1141 -2.40 -34.17 -41.34
N LEU A 1142 -2.81 -34.31 -40.08
CA LEU A 1142 -3.72 -33.36 -39.41
C LEU A 1142 -3.02 -32.14 -38.80
N GLY A 1143 -1.70 -31.99 -38.99
CA GLY A 1143 -0.96 -30.77 -38.64
C GLY A 1143 -1.00 -30.36 -37.15
N GLN A 1144 -1.27 -31.31 -36.25
CA GLN A 1144 -1.40 -31.07 -34.81
C GLN A 1144 -0.59 -32.10 -33.99
N THR A 1145 0.04 -31.62 -32.93
CA THR A 1145 0.92 -32.36 -32.03
C THR A 1145 0.39 -32.22 -30.60
N PRO A 1146 -0.02 -33.32 -29.95
CA PRO A 1146 -0.57 -33.25 -28.61
C PRO A 1146 0.52 -32.97 -27.56
N GLU A 1147 0.16 -32.28 -26.49
CA GLU A 1147 1.07 -31.92 -25.40
C GLU A 1147 0.55 -32.40 -24.03
N ILE A 1148 1.48 -32.70 -23.12
CA ILE A 1148 1.19 -33.17 -21.76
C ILE A 1148 2.00 -32.39 -20.72
N VAL A 1149 1.29 -31.81 -19.75
CA VAL A 1149 1.88 -31.02 -18.65
C VAL A 1149 1.43 -31.62 -17.32
N GLY A 1150 2.37 -31.78 -16.38
CA GLY A 1150 2.05 -32.26 -15.04
C GLY A 1150 3.25 -32.87 -14.31
N PRO A 1151 3.06 -33.30 -13.05
CA PRO A 1151 4.14 -33.89 -12.24
C PRO A 1151 4.69 -35.17 -12.88
N SER A 1152 6.03 -35.35 -12.88
CA SER A 1152 6.68 -36.50 -13.53
C SER A 1152 6.15 -37.86 -13.06
N GLY A 1153 5.97 -38.05 -11.75
CA GLY A 1153 5.41 -39.29 -11.19
C GLY A 1153 3.97 -39.58 -11.59
N VAL A 1154 3.20 -38.58 -12.04
CA VAL A 1154 1.82 -38.76 -12.54
C VAL A 1154 1.81 -38.97 -14.05
N ARG A 1155 2.68 -38.30 -14.80
CA ARG A 1155 2.83 -38.49 -16.26
C ARG A 1155 3.36 -39.87 -16.63
N GLU A 1156 4.25 -40.41 -15.81
CA GLU A 1156 4.82 -41.76 -15.96
C GLU A 1156 3.89 -42.86 -15.42
N ALA A 1157 2.88 -42.50 -14.62
CA ALA A 1157 1.94 -43.47 -14.07
C ALA A 1157 1.08 -44.10 -15.18
N VAL A 1158 0.76 -45.39 -15.00
CA VAL A 1158 -0.08 -46.15 -15.93
C VAL A 1158 -1.43 -45.45 -16.12
N CYS A 1159 -1.79 -45.20 -17.39
CA CYS A 1159 -3.07 -44.61 -17.75
C CYS A 1159 -4.22 -45.51 -17.23
N PRO A 1160 -5.12 -45.01 -16.38
CA PRO A 1160 -6.16 -45.81 -15.76
C PRO A 1160 -7.35 -46.07 -16.69
N TRP A 1161 -7.41 -45.39 -17.84
CA TRP A 1161 -8.53 -45.48 -18.77
C TRP A 1161 -8.44 -46.75 -19.62
N LYS A 1162 -9.58 -47.41 -19.78
CA LYS A 1162 -9.76 -48.63 -20.56
C LYS A 1162 -10.93 -48.47 -21.50
N ILE A 1163 -10.81 -49.10 -22.65
CA ILE A 1163 -11.89 -49.18 -23.64
C ILE A 1163 -12.06 -50.65 -23.96
N SER A 1164 -13.26 -51.17 -23.71
CA SER A 1164 -13.64 -52.50 -24.15
C SER A 1164 -13.49 -52.61 -25.68
N GLY A 1165 -12.79 -53.65 -26.14
CA GLY A 1165 -12.88 -54.02 -27.55
C GLY A 1165 -14.35 -54.30 -27.88
N LEU A 1166 -14.82 -53.89 -29.06
CA LEU A 1166 -16.11 -54.35 -29.58
C LEU A 1166 -16.11 -55.88 -29.55
N GLY A 1167 -16.69 -56.46 -28.50
CA GLY A 1167 -17.24 -57.79 -28.56
C GLY A 1167 -18.35 -57.75 -29.61
N LYS A 1168 -18.27 -58.70 -30.53
CA LYS A 1168 -19.17 -58.93 -31.67
C LYS A 1168 -20.62 -58.49 -31.45
#